data_AF-A0A8X7TRK6-F1
#
_entry.id   AF-A0A8X7TRK6-F1
#
_cell.length_a   1.000
_cell.length_b   1.000
_cell.length_c   1.000
_cell.angle_alpha   90.00
_cell.angle_beta   90.00
_cell.angle_gamma   90.00
#
_symmetry.space_group_name_H-M   'P 1'
#
loop_
_entity.id
_entity.type
_entity.pdbx_description
1 polymer ?
#
loop_
_entity_poly.entity_id
_entity_poly.type
_entity_poly.pdbx_seq_one_letter_code
_entity_poly.pdbx_strand_id
1 'polypeptide(L)'
;MDASVCQSQKISFSITAMIQPDSGPVCLFGTEYQKKVCWEVLVAGSEQGIEAGLVGLRLITKGERQTTVAREWYIGATSITDGRWHTVTITVDADAGEATCYLDGGFDGYQTGLPLSISSAIWEQGAEVWLGVKPPIDVDAFGRSDSDGAESKMHIMDVFLWGKCLTEDETASLHAAVGMADLDMIDLNDDNWQWTASPPRVDGWDSDPADVDLYDRDDVDWDGQFSSGRKRRSGRDFLFSADSFSRRHRKSRMETEEEINQRMRSVELAVKEALSARGDKQFTDQEFPPNDRSLFVDTQNPPSKLQVVSEWMRPDSIVKENGGDSRPCLFSGAANPSDVCQGRLGDCWFLSAVAVLTEVSQISEVIITPEYNEEGIYTVRFCIQGEWVPVVIDDWIPCESPGKPAFATSKKFNELWVSIVEKAYAKLHGSYEALEGGLVQDALVDLTGGAGEEIDLRSAQAQIDLASGRLWSQLLRFKQEGFLLGAGSPSGSDVHVSSSGIVQGHAYSVLQVREVDGHRLVQIRNPWANEVEWNGPWSDSSPEWSDRMKHKLKHVPQSNEGIFWMSWQDFQIHFRSIYVCRVYPREMRHSVHGQWRNYSAGGCQDYSSWHQNPQFRLRATGSDASLPIHVFITLTQGVGFSRTTPGFRNYQSSHDSQLFYIGMRILKTRGHRAAYNIFLHESVGGTDYVNSREISCEMVLDPDPKGYTIVPTTIHPGEEAPFVLSVFTKASIVLEAL
;
A
#
# COMPACT_ATOMS: atom_id res chain seq x y z
N MET A 1 -39.78 0.12 2.41
CA MET A 1 -39.13 1.18 1.62
C MET A 1 -39.89 2.48 1.78
N ASP A 2 -39.24 3.61 1.48
CA ASP A 2 -39.96 4.88 1.31
C ASP A 2 -40.87 4.82 0.07
N ALA A 3 -41.99 5.54 0.10
CA ALA A 3 -43.02 5.49 -0.95
C ALA A 3 -42.53 6.08 -2.28
N SER A 4 -41.54 6.98 -2.22
CA SER A 4 -40.83 7.56 -3.36
C SER A 4 -40.15 6.50 -4.25
N VAL A 5 -39.49 5.51 -3.63
CA VAL A 5 -38.70 4.48 -4.33
C VAL A 5 -39.61 3.51 -5.08
N CYS A 6 -40.76 3.14 -4.49
CA CYS A 6 -41.80 2.32 -5.14
C CYS A 6 -42.62 3.09 -6.19
N GLN A 7 -42.26 4.34 -6.52
CA GLN A 7 -42.86 5.12 -7.60
C GLN A 7 -41.84 5.50 -8.69
N SER A 8 -40.55 5.20 -8.50
CA SER A 8 -39.53 5.52 -9.50
C SER A 8 -39.53 4.53 -10.66
N GLN A 9 -39.42 5.07 -11.88
CA GLN A 9 -39.22 4.31 -13.11
C GLN A 9 -37.73 4.03 -13.39
N LYS A 10 -36.82 4.68 -12.64
CA LYS A 10 -35.37 4.45 -12.71
C LYS A 10 -34.79 4.32 -11.30
N ILE A 11 -34.03 3.26 -11.03
CA ILE A 11 -33.42 3.03 -9.71
C ILE A 11 -31.96 2.63 -9.88
N SER A 12 -31.08 3.36 -9.20
CA SER A 12 -29.65 3.08 -9.08
C SER A 12 -29.29 2.68 -7.65
N PHE A 13 -28.48 1.62 -7.48
CA PHE A 13 -27.94 1.21 -6.19
C PHE A 13 -26.52 0.65 -6.36
N SER A 14 -25.70 0.84 -5.31
CA SER A 14 -24.29 0.43 -5.26
C SER A 14 -24.07 -0.53 -4.10
N ILE A 15 -23.36 -1.63 -4.35
CA ILE A 15 -23.03 -2.68 -3.37
C ILE A 15 -21.52 -2.91 -3.42
N THR A 16 -20.85 -2.83 -2.28
CA THR A 16 -19.41 -3.13 -2.18
C THR A 16 -19.22 -4.50 -1.52
N ALA A 17 -18.61 -5.44 -2.25
CA ALA A 17 -18.42 -6.81 -1.82
C ALA A 17 -17.03 -7.33 -2.24
N MET A 18 -16.52 -8.29 -1.48
CA MET A 18 -15.29 -9.02 -1.80
C MET A 18 -15.61 -10.52 -1.85
N ILE A 19 -15.39 -11.14 -3.01
CA ILE A 19 -15.81 -12.52 -3.28
C ILE A 19 -14.58 -13.35 -3.64
N GLN A 20 -14.31 -14.39 -2.85
CA GLN A 20 -13.18 -15.28 -3.08
C GLN A 20 -13.42 -16.18 -4.29
N PRO A 21 -12.38 -16.54 -5.08
CA PRO A 21 -12.54 -17.39 -6.26
C PRO A 21 -13.27 -18.71 -5.98
N ASP A 22 -12.94 -19.36 -4.85
CA ASP A 22 -13.49 -20.65 -4.39
C ASP A 22 -14.90 -20.56 -3.77
N SER A 23 -15.54 -19.39 -3.79
CA SER A 23 -16.92 -19.24 -3.34
C SER A 23 -17.89 -20.02 -4.23
N GLY A 24 -19.03 -20.40 -3.66
CA GLY A 24 -20.22 -20.79 -4.45
C GLY A 24 -20.92 -19.58 -5.10
N PRO A 25 -22.06 -19.77 -5.79
CA PRO A 25 -22.91 -18.67 -6.21
C PRO A 25 -23.49 -17.91 -5.01
N VAL A 26 -23.48 -16.59 -5.09
CA VAL A 26 -23.86 -15.67 -4.00
C VAL A 26 -24.92 -14.68 -4.50
N CYS A 27 -26.01 -14.54 -3.76
CA CYS A 27 -26.95 -13.44 -3.94
C CYS A 27 -26.56 -12.27 -3.03
N LEU A 28 -26.37 -11.08 -3.62
CA LEU A 28 -25.97 -9.86 -2.90
C LEU A 28 -27.17 -8.97 -2.52
N PHE A 29 -28.22 -9.01 -3.32
CA PHE A 29 -29.41 -8.17 -3.17
C PHE A 29 -30.66 -8.92 -3.63
N GLY A 30 -31.71 -8.88 -2.82
CA GLY A 30 -32.99 -9.49 -3.16
C GLY A 30 -34.18 -8.65 -2.76
N THR A 31 -35.23 -8.70 -3.58
CA THR A 31 -36.56 -8.15 -3.26
C THR A 31 -37.55 -9.30 -3.07
N GLU A 32 -38.63 -9.09 -2.30
CA GLU A 32 -39.71 -10.07 -2.14
C GLU A 32 -41.06 -9.33 -2.03
N TYR A 33 -41.94 -9.53 -3.02
CA TYR A 33 -43.31 -9.00 -3.00
C TYR A 33 -44.35 -10.10 -2.73
N GLN A 34 -45.20 -9.90 -1.72
CA GLN A 34 -46.24 -10.85 -1.26
C GLN A 34 -45.77 -12.31 -1.12
N LYS A 35 -44.49 -12.54 -0.83
CA LYS A 35 -43.81 -13.85 -0.80
C LYS A 35 -43.86 -14.65 -2.11
N LYS A 36 -44.00 -13.98 -3.26
CA LYS A 36 -44.24 -14.61 -4.57
C LYS A 36 -43.34 -14.15 -5.71
N VAL A 37 -42.88 -12.90 -5.74
CA VAL A 37 -42.02 -12.39 -6.82
C VAL A 37 -40.77 -11.75 -6.22
N CYS A 38 -39.60 -12.14 -6.74
CA CYS A 38 -38.30 -11.66 -6.26
C CYS A 38 -37.40 -11.29 -7.45
N TRP A 39 -36.84 -10.09 -7.44
CA TRP A 39 -35.63 -9.78 -8.20
C TRP A 39 -34.41 -10.10 -7.34
N GLU A 40 -33.42 -10.80 -7.92
CA GLU A 40 -32.15 -11.13 -7.27
C GLU A 40 -30.96 -10.66 -8.11
N VAL A 41 -29.97 -10.03 -7.48
CA VAL A 41 -28.65 -9.76 -8.07
C VAL A 41 -27.69 -10.85 -7.61
N LEU A 42 -27.18 -11.61 -8.56
CA LEU A 42 -26.37 -12.80 -8.32
C LEU A 42 -24.96 -12.63 -8.87
N VAL A 43 -23.99 -13.19 -8.15
CA VAL A 43 -22.60 -13.33 -8.59
C VAL A 43 -22.24 -14.81 -8.46
N ALA A 44 -21.87 -15.45 -9.57
CA ALA A 44 -21.50 -16.87 -9.56
C ALA A 44 -20.02 -17.04 -9.20
N GLY A 45 -19.67 -17.83 -8.19
CA GLY A 45 -18.28 -18.18 -7.89
C GLY A 45 -17.62 -19.10 -8.94
N SER A 46 -16.31 -19.40 -8.83
CA SER A 46 -15.55 -19.86 -10.01
C SER A 46 -15.81 -21.30 -10.47
N GLU A 47 -16.42 -22.17 -9.64
CA GLU A 47 -16.42 -23.62 -9.91
C GLU A 47 -17.72 -24.22 -10.49
N GLN A 48 -18.81 -23.45 -10.71
CA GLN A 48 -20.05 -24.01 -11.29
C GLN A 48 -20.74 -23.09 -12.32
N GLY A 49 -20.82 -23.57 -13.57
CA GLY A 49 -21.58 -22.95 -14.66
C GLY A 49 -20.72 -22.08 -15.60
N ILE A 50 -21.12 -22.05 -16.88
CA ILE A 50 -20.40 -21.32 -17.93
C ILE A 50 -20.80 -19.84 -17.88
N GLU A 51 -20.25 -19.09 -16.91
CA GLU A 51 -20.06 -17.61 -16.86
C GLU A 51 -19.53 -17.19 -15.47
N ALA A 52 -18.38 -17.77 -15.09
CA ALA A 52 -17.78 -17.64 -13.76
C ALA A 52 -17.41 -16.19 -13.37
N GLY A 53 -18.04 -15.70 -12.29
CA GLY A 53 -17.74 -14.44 -11.61
C GLY A 53 -18.44 -13.18 -12.15
N LEU A 54 -19.30 -13.30 -13.15
CA LEU A 54 -20.04 -12.15 -13.70
C LEU A 54 -21.21 -11.71 -12.81
N VAL A 55 -21.57 -10.43 -12.91
CA VAL A 55 -22.76 -9.85 -12.26
C VAL A 55 -24.01 -10.12 -13.10
N GLY A 56 -24.92 -10.93 -12.56
CA GLY A 56 -26.21 -11.27 -13.16
C GLY A 56 -27.42 -10.72 -12.39
N LEU A 57 -28.56 -10.69 -13.08
CA LEU A 57 -29.87 -10.31 -12.54
C LEU A 57 -30.88 -11.41 -12.88
N ARG A 58 -31.63 -11.87 -11.88
CA ARG A 58 -32.65 -12.92 -12.01
C ARG A 58 -34.01 -12.40 -11.59
N LEU A 59 -35.05 -12.84 -12.30
CA LEU A 59 -36.45 -12.70 -11.88
C LEU A 59 -36.97 -14.08 -11.47
N ILE A 60 -37.40 -14.20 -10.22
CA ILE A 60 -37.81 -15.45 -9.59
C ILE A 60 -39.29 -15.37 -9.19
N THR A 61 -40.03 -16.46 -9.44
CA THR A 61 -41.39 -16.66 -8.94
C THR A 61 -41.40 -17.79 -7.92
N LYS A 62 -41.85 -17.49 -6.70
CA LYS A 62 -41.88 -18.38 -5.53
C LYS A 62 -43.28 -18.98 -5.36
N GLY A 63 -43.41 -20.27 -5.62
CA GLY A 63 -44.65 -21.03 -5.40
C GLY A 63 -44.70 -21.66 -4.00
N GLU A 64 -45.85 -22.24 -3.64
CA GLU A 64 -46.05 -22.88 -2.32
C GLU A 64 -45.22 -24.16 -2.09
N ARG A 65 -44.58 -24.71 -3.14
CA ARG A 65 -43.80 -25.96 -3.08
C ARG A 65 -42.48 -25.95 -3.86
N GLN A 66 -42.34 -25.08 -4.84
CA GLN A 66 -41.12 -24.94 -5.65
C GLN A 66 -40.92 -23.46 -6.02
N THR A 67 -39.66 -23.07 -6.06
CA THR A 67 -39.19 -21.80 -6.62
C THR A 67 -38.93 -22.01 -8.12
N THR A 68 -39.18 -21.01 -8.95
CA THR A 68 -38.89 -21.07 -10.39
C THR A 68 -38.19 -19.80 -10.84
N VAL A 69 -37.00 -19.93 -11.45
CA VAL A 69 -36.35 -18.83 -12.16
C VAL A 69 -37.16 -18.56 -13.42
N ALA A 70 -37.81 -17.40 -13.50
CA ALA A 70 -38.64 -17.04 -14.64
C ALA A 70 -37.79 -16.54 -15.82
N ARG A 71 -36.75 -15.74 -15.53
CA ARG A 71 -35.74 -15.26 -16.48
C ARG A 71 -34.43 -14.91 -15.75
N GLU A 72 -33.33 -14.95 -16.49
CA GLU A 72 -31.99 -14.57 -16.07
C GLU A 72 -31.34 -13.68 -17.14
N TRP A 73 -30.51 -12.74 -16.69
CA TRP A 73 -29.77 -11.78 -17.50
C TRP A 73 -28.37 -11.59 -16.94
N TYR A 74 -27.41 -11.37 -17.81
CA TYR A 74 -26.04 -10.99 -17.45
C TYR A 74 -25.85 -9.52 -17.80
N ILE A 75 -25.35 -8.73 -16.84
CA ILE A 75 -25.24 -7.27 -16.98
C ILE A 75 -23.78 -6.83 -16.90
N GLY A 76 -22.97 -7.52 -16.09
CA GLY A 76 -21.53 -7.32 -16.05
C GLY A 76 -20.76 -8.15 -17.08
N ALA A 77 -19.63 -7.62 -17.53
CA ALA A 77 -18.68 -8.28 -18.44
C ALA A 77 -17.37 -8.67 -17.75
N THR A 78 -17.09 -8.12 -16.56
CA THR A 78 -15.89 -8.42 -15.76
C THR A 78 -16.21 -9.37 -14.61
N SER A 79 -15.30 -10.32 -14.38
CA SER A 79 -15.38 -11.27 -13.27
C SER A 79 -14.91 -10.61 -11.97
N ILE A 80 -15.71 -10.68 -10.90
CA ILE A 80 -15.44 -10.06 -9.59
C ILE A 80 -15.08 -11.08 -8.50
N THR A 81 -14.79 -12.32 -8.90
CA THR A 81 -14.43 -13.43 -8.01
C THR A 81 -12.92 -13.62 -7.97
N ASP A 82 -12.20 -12.57 -7.57
CA ASP A 82 -10.73 -12.54 -7.55
C ASP A 82 -10.14 -12.29 -6.16
N GLY A 83 -10.98 -12.21 -5.13
CA GLY A 83 -10.59 -11.94 -3.75
C GLY A 83 -10.31 -10.47 -3.42
N ARG A 84 -10.62 -9.51 -4.32
CA ARG A 84 -10.55 -8.06 -4.04
C ARG A 84 -11.92 -7.47 -3.75
N TRP A 85 -11.92 -6.26 -3.19
CA TRP A 85 -13.11 -5.45 -3.00
C TRP A 85 -13.54 -4.82 -4.32
N HIS A 86 -14.80 -5.04 -4.70
CA HIS A 86 -15.44 -4.45 -5.87
C HIS A 86 -16.72 -3.71 -5.48
N THR A 87 -16.92 -2.53 -6.04
CA THR A 87 -18.17 -1.76 -5.94
C THR A 87 -18.98 -1.96 -7.21
N VAL A 88 -20.01 -2.80 -7.10
CA VAL A 88 -20.98 -3.09 -8.17
C VAL A 88 -22.13 -2.09 -8.07
N THR A 89 -22.27 -1.22 -9.07
CA THR A 89 -23.40 -0.27 -9.18
C THR A 89 -24.31 -0.68 -10.32
N ILE A 90 -25.56 -0.99 -10.01
CA ILE A 90 -26.59 -1.36 -10.99
C ILE A 90 -27.59 -0.22 -11.08
N THR A 91 -27.91 0.18 -12.30
CA THR A 91 -29.06 1.04 -12.61
C THR A 91 -30.05 0.27 -13.45
N VAL A 92 -31.31 0.21 -13.01
CA VAL A 92 -32.42 -0.38 -13.75
C VAL A 92 -33.34 0.74 -14.22
N ASP A 93 -33.72 0.70 -15.49
CA ASP A 93 -34.59 1.68 -16.14
C ASP A 93 -35.79 0.97 -16.77
N ALA A 94 -36.99 1.27 -16.27
CA ALA A 94 -38.23 0.64 -16.69
C ALA A 94 -38.78 1.21 -18.01
N ASP A 95 -38.42 2.45 -18.38
CA ASP A 95 -38.90 3.09 -19.61
C ASP A 95 -38.10 2.65 -20.83
N ALA A 96 -36.79 2.49 -20.67
CA ALA A 96 -35.91 1.88 -21.67
C ALA A 96 -35.95 0.34 -21.64
N GLY A 97 -36.40 -0.27 -20.54
CA GLY A 97 -36.40 -1.73 -20.35
C GLY A 97 -34.98 -2.30 -20.29
N GLU A 98 -34.05 -1.55 -19.69
CA GLU A 98 -32.62 -1.86 -19.64
C GLU A 98 -32.08 -1.87 -18.20
N ALA A 99 -30.97 -2.56 -18.00
CA ALA A 99 -30.13 -2.38 -16.82
C ALA A 99 -28.67 -2.21 -17.23
N THR A 100 -27.96 -1.34 -16.53
CA THR A 100 -26.53 -1.05 -16.74
C THR A 100 -25.74 -1.37 -15.48
N CYS A 101 -24.61 -2.07 -15.65
CA CYS A 101 -23.65 -2.37 -14.60
C CYS A 101 -22.43 -1.43 -14.71
N TYR A 102 -22.03 -0.87 -13.58
CA TYR A 102 -20.77 -0.18 -13.40
C TYR A 102 -19.96 -0.89 -12.32
N LEU A 103 -18.70 -1.21 -12.63
CA LEU A 103 -17.76 -1.83 -11.71
C LEU A 103 -16.69 -0.81 -11.33
N ASP A 104 -16.53 -0.55 -10.03
CA ASP A 104 -15.52 0.38 -9.47
C ASP A 104 -15.57 1.79 -10.12
N GLY A 105 -16.78 2.21 -10.50
CA GLY A 105 -17.05 3.48 -11.20
C GLY A 105 -16.77 3.47 -12.71
N GLY A 106 -16.18 2.40 -13.25
CA GLY A 106 -16.10 2.12 -14.68
C GLY A 106 -17.42 1.56 -15.21
N PHE A 107 -17.74 1.78 -16.48
CA PHE A 107 -18.87 1.09 -17.13
C PHE A 107 -18.44 -0.33 -17.50
N ASP A 108 -19.16 -1.33 -17.03
CA ASP A 108 -18.82 -2.75 -17.21
C ASP A 108 -19.71 -3.42 -18.26
N GLY A 109 -21.02 -3.12 -18.26
CA GLY A 109 -21.93 -3.66 -19.27
C GLY A 109 -23.36 -3.17 -19.16
N TYR A 110 -24.21 -3.63 -20.06
CA TYR A 110 -25.64 -3.33 -20.07
C TYR A 110 -26.43 -4.45 -20.74
N GLN A 111 -27.69 -4.60 -20.35
CA GLN A 111 -28.61 -5.57 -20.91
C GLN A 111 -29.96 -4.91 -21.18
N THR A 112 -30.54 -5.19 -22.35
CA THR A 112 -31.85 -4.68 -22.79
C THR A 112 -32.89 -5.79 -22.84
N GLY A 113 -34.18 -5.41 -22.90
CA GLY A 113 -35.28 -6.37 -23.02
C GLY A 113 -35.76 -6.95 -21.68
N LEU A 114 -35.59 -6.21 -20.58
CA LEU A 114 -36.20 -6.53 -19.30
C LEU A 114 -37.75 -6.48 -19.43
N PRO A 115 -38.51 -7.40 -18.80
CA PRO A 115 -39.96 -7.48 -18.88
C PRO A 115 -40.63 -6.47 -17.93
N LEU A 116 -40.12 -5.24 -17.89
CA LEU A 116 -40.70 -4.13 -17.16
C LEU A 116 -41.81 -3.51 -18.04
N SER A 117 -42.98 -3.23 -17.46
CA SER A 117 -44.09 -2.65 -18.22
C SER A 117 -44.01 -1.12 -18.18
N ILE A 118 -44.36 -0.47 -19.29
CA ILE A 118 -44.25 0.98 -19.55
C ILE A 118 -45.16 1.83 -18.61
N SER A 119 -45.83 1.21 -17.64
CA SER A 119 -46.67 1.87 -16.63
C SER A 119 -46.55 1.26 -15.23
N SER A 120 -45.50 0.49 -14.93
CA SER A 120 -45.26 -0.11 -13.60
C SER A 120 -43.94 0.37 -13.03
N ALA A 121 -43.96 0.91 -11.81
CA ALA A 121 -42.74 1.14 -11.03
C ALA A 121 -41.94 -0.18 -10.87
N ILE A 122 -40.62 -0.07 -10.73
CA ILE A 122 -39.71 -1.24 -10.69
C ILE A 122 -40.04 -2.17 -9.52
N TRP A 123 -40.54 -1.62 -8.39
CA TRP A 123 -41.00 -2.37 -7.22
C TRP A 123 -42.41 -1.97 -6.81
N GLU A 124 -43.27 -2.96 -6.58
CA GLU A 124 -44.63 -2.73 -6.09
C GLU A 124 -44.66 -2.21 -4.64
N GLN A 125 -45.65 -1.37 -4.32
CA GLN A 125 -45.81 -0.81 -2.99
C GLN A 125 -46.08 -1.91 -1.95
N GLY A 126 -45.13 -2.10 -1.02
CA GLY A 126 -45.14 -3.19 -0.05
C GLY A 126 -44.13 -4.31 -0.35
N ALA A 127 -43.25 -4.14 -1.34
CA ALA A 127 -42.08 -5.01 -1.49
C ALA A 127 -41.15 -4.90 -0.27
N GLU A 128 -40.81 -6.05 0.30
CA GLU A 128 -39.70 -6.17 1.24
C GLU A 128 -38.40 -6.28 0.44
N VAL A 129 -37.33 -5.65 0.94
CA VAL A 129 -36.01 -5.71 0.31
C VAL A 129 -35.04 -6.17 1.37
N TRP A 130 -34.30 -7.22 1.05
CA TRP A 130 -33.31 -7.81 1.92
C TRP A 130 -31.93 -7.69 1.28
N LEU A 131 -30.98 -7.39 2.15
CA LEU A 131 -29.58 -7.17 1.84
C LEU A 131 -28.78 -8.16 2.68
N GLY A 132 -27.78 -8.77 2.08
CA GLY A 132 -26.92 -9.74 2.75
C GLY A 132 -26.75 -11.03 1.97
N VAL A 133 -25.57 -11.62 2.15
CA VAL A 133 -25.11 -12.83 1.50
C VAL A 133 -26.05 -14.00 1.82
N LYS A 134 -26.72 -14.53 0.81
CA LYS A 134 -27.43 -15.81 0.89
C LYS A 134 -27.04 -16.73 -0.27
N PRO A 135 -27.01 -18.06 -0.05
CA PRO A 135 -27.06 -19.00 -1.16
C PRO A 135 -28.35 -18.76 -1.98
N PRO A 136 -28.35 -19.01 -3.29
CA PRO A 136 -29.53 -18.84 -4.14
C PRO A 136 -30.73 -19.63 -3.58
N ILE A 137 -31.94 -19.07 -3.70
CA ILE A 137 -33.17 -19.69 -3.15
C ILE A 137 -33.48 -21.05 -3.81
N ASP A 138 -32.88 -21.34 -4.96
CA ASP A 138 -32.89 -22.64 -5.64
C ASP A 138 -31.44 -23.13 -5.86
N VAL A 139 -30.97 -23.97 -4.93
CA VAL A 139 -29.63 -24.60 -4.98
C VAL A 139 -29.61 -25.78 -5.95
N ASP A 140 -30.75 -26.43 -6.20
CA ASP A 140 -30.80 -27.66 -7.01
C ASP A 140 -30.82 -27.34 -8.52
N ALA A 141 -31.33 -26.17 -8.94
CA ALA A 141 -31.26 -25.71 -10.32
C ALA A 141 -29.84 -25.35 -10.82
N PHE A 142 -28.86 -25.16 -9.92
CA PHE A 142 -27.47 -24.85 -10.30
C PHE A 142 -26.64 -26.07 -10.74
N GLY A 143 -27.24 -27.26 -10.70
CA GLY A 143 -26.63 -28.48 -11.26
C GLY A 143 -25.73 -29.22 -10.26
N ARG A 144 -26.35 -30.03 -9.40
CA ARG A 144 -25.64 -31.19 -8.83
C ARG A 144 -25.26 -32.13 -9.98
N SER A 145 -24.00 -32.10 -10.38
CA SER A 145 -23.34 -33.33 -10.86
C SER A 145 -23.13 -34.20 -9.62
N ASP A 146 -23.66 -35.43 -9.62
CA ASP A 146 -23.62 -36.36 -8.47
C ASP A 146 -22.21 -36.99 -8.28
N SER A 147 -21.18 -36.14 -8.24
CA SER A 147 -19.76 -36.50 -8.13
C SER A 147 -19.10 -35.73 -6.99
N ASP A 148 -18.91 -36.45 -5.87
CA ASP A 148 -18.30 -36.06 -4.59
C ASP A 148 -18.98 -34.95 -3.77
N GLY A 149 -19.33 -35.33 -2.54
CA GLY A 149 -20.05 -34.49 -1.58
C GLY A 149 -19.17 -33.47 -0.85
N ALA A 150 -18.64 -32.50 -1.59
CA ALA A 150 -18.09 -31.29 -0.99
C ALA A 150 -19.23 -30.36 -0.54
N GLU A 151 -19.22 -29.92 0.72
CA GLU A 151 -20.06 -28.81 1.16
C GLU A 151 -19.61 -27.53 0.42
N SER A 152 -20.56 -26.81 -0.18
CA SER A 152 -20.29 -25.53 -0.83
C SER A 152 -19.84 -24.49 0.19
N LYS A 153 -18.52 -24.24 0.25
CA LYS A 153 -17.93 -23.27 1.16
C LYS A 153 -18.28 -21.85 0.71
N MET A 154 -18.78 -21.05 1.64
CA MET A 154 -19.12 -19.65 1.42
C MET A 154 -18.11 -18.79 2.18
N HIS A 155 -17.11 -18.27 1.47
CA HIS A 155 -16.00 -17.49 2.04
C HIS A 155 -16.09 -16.02 1.61
N ILE A 156 -16.83 -15.22 2.39
CA ILE A 156 -16.91 -13.76 2.28
C ILE A 156 -16.57 -13.17 3.64
N MET A 157 -15.70 -12.15 3.68
CA MET A 157 -15.20 -11.56 4.93
C MET A 157 -16.14 -10.48 5.48
N ASP A 158 -16.62 -9.58 4.62
CA ASP A 158 -17.59 -8.53 4.99
C ASP A 158 -18.34 -8.01 3.75
N VAL A 159 -19.47 -7.32 3.96
CA VAL A 159 -20.22 -6.62 2.91
C VAL A 159 -20.72 -5.28 3.42
N PHE A 160 -20.37 -4.19 2.73
CA PHE A 160 -20.79 -2.83 3.07
C PHE A 160 -21.72 -2.27 1.99
N LEU A 161 -22.87 -1.74 2.41
CA LEU A 161 -23.79 -1.02 1.54
C LEU A 161 -23.77 0.48 1.86
N TRP A 162 -23.46 1.30 0.86
CA TRP A 162 -23.84 2.71 0.86
C TRP A 162 -24.69 2.98 -0.38
N GLY A 163 -26.00 3.15 -0.17
CA GLY A 163 -26.93 3.54 -1.20
C GLY A 163 -27.75 4.76 -0.76
N LYS A 164 -27.62 5.87 -1.49
CA LYS A 164 -28.64 6.92 -1.53
C LYS A 164 -29.46 6.73 -2.80
N CYS A 165 -30.77 6.63 -2.67
CA CYS A 165 -31.64 6.64 -3.86
C CYS A 165 -31.61 8.06 -4.43
N LEU A 166 -30.88 8.27 -5.51
CA LEU A 166 -30.77 9.58 -6.15
C LEU A 166 -32.01 9.85 -7.01
N THR A 167 -32.58 11.04 -6.86
CA THR A 167 -33.60 11.56 -7.77
C THR A 167 -32.99 11.89 -9.14
N GLU A 168 -33.81 12.06 -10.18
CA GLU A 168 -33.31 12.45 -11.52
C GLU A 168 -32.52 13.77 -11.47
N ASP A 169 -33.01 14.74 -10.70
CA ASP A 169 -32.35 16.04 -10.48
C ASP A 169 -30.99 15.90 -9.78
N GLU A 170 -30.86 15.03 -8.79
CA GLU A 170 -29.58 14.75 -8.12
C GLU A 170 -28.61 14.02 -9.05
N THR A 171 -29.11 13.13 -9.90
CA THR A 171 -28.30 12.39 -10.88
C THR A 171 -27.74 13.34 -11.95
N ALA A 172 -28.58 14.26 -12.46
CA ALA A 172 -28.14 15.32 -13.36
C ALA A 172 -27.16 16.29 -12.69
N SER A 173 -27.40 16.66 -11.43
CA SER A 173 -26.53 17.54 -10.64
C SER A 173 -25.16 16.91 -10.38
N LEU A 174 -25.08 15.59 -10.14
CA LEU A 174 -23.82 14.87 -9.97
C LEU A 174 -22.98 14.93 -11.26
N HIS A 175 -23.62 14.77 -12.42
CA HIS A 175 -22.95 14.90 -13.72
C HIS A 175 -22.49 16.34 -14.02
N ALA A 176 -23.24 17.36 -13.59
CA ALA A 176 -22.86 18.76 -13.74
C ALA A 176 -21.68 19.15 -12.83
N ALA A 177 -21.72 18.77 -11.54
CA ALA A 177 -20.66 19.05 -10.57
C ALA A 177 -19.33 18.35 -10.92
N VAL A 178 -19.40 17.19 -11.59
CA VAL A 178 -18.23 16.47 -12.14
C VAL A 178 -17.62 17.15 -13.38
N GLY A 179 -18.36 18.05 -14.04
CA GLY A 179 -17.97 18.67 -15.31
C GLY A 179 -17.31 20.06 -15.23
N MET A 180 -17.31 20.72 -14.07
CA MET A 180 -16.76 22.08 -13.89
C MET A 180 -15.83 22.18 -12.68
N ALA A 181 -14.58 21.75 -12.86
CA ALA A 181 -13.47 22.02 -11.95
C ALA A 181 -12.22 22.38 -12.79
N ASP A 182 -12.28 23.53 -13.47
CA ASP A 182 -11.17 24.18 -14.17
C ASP A 182 -11.54 25.67 -14.43
N LEU A 183 -11.49 26.49 -13.37
CA LEU A 183 -11.38 27.96 -13.47
C LEU A 183 -11.02 28.55 -12.10
N ASP A 184 -9.74 28.86 -11.91
CA ASP A 184 -9.27 29.69 -10.80
C ASP A 184 -9.77 31.14 -10.95
N MET A 185 -9.89 31.81 -9.80
CA MET A 185 -10.10 33.26 -9.61
C MET A 185 -11.47 33.84 -9.98
N ILE A 186 -12.30 34.08 -8.95
CA ILE A 186 -12.71 35.43 -8.49
C ILE A 186 -13.52 35.32 -7.18
N ASP A 187 -13.28 36.24 -6.23
CA ASP A 187 -14.07 36.42 -5.01
C ASP A 187 -15.55 36.68 -5.28
N LEU A 188 -16.44 36.03 -4.51
CA LEU A 188 -17.71 36.61 -4.08
C LEU A 188 -18.00 36.22 -2.63
N ASN A 189 -18.45 37.21 -1.85
CA ASN A 189 -18.42 37.20 -0.39
C ASN A 189 -19.72 36.69 0.27
N ASP A 190 -19.61 36.36 1.56
CA ASP A 190 -20.64 35.87 2.49
C ASP A 190 -22.05 36.49 2.41
N ASP A 191 -23.07 35.71 2.86
CA ASP A 191 -23.98 36.26 3.88
C ASP A 191 -24.69 35.18 4.75
N ASN A 192 -25.02 35.56 5.99
CA ASN A 192 -25.57 34.75 7.12
C ASN A 192 -24.62 33.64 7.68
N TRP A 193 -24.12 33.70 8.92
CA TRP A 193 -24.66 34.34 10.13
C TRP A 193 -23.55 34.83 11.08
N GLN A 194 -23.68 36.05 11.65
CA GLN A 194 -23.74 36.27 13.11
C GLN A 194 -23.99 37.74 13.50
N TRP A 195 -24.21 37.98 14.80
CA TRP A 195 -24.84 39.18 15.34
C TRP A 195 -23.88 40.34 15.69
N THR A 196 -24.43 41.56 15.62
CA THR A 196 -24.18 42.77 16.45
C THR A 196 -22.99 43.72 16.23
N ALA A 197 -23.39 45.00 16.03
CA ALA A 197 -22.79 46.25 16.55
C ALA A 197 -21.69 47.02 15.75
N SER A 198 -22.14 47.86 14.80
CA SER A 198 -21.99 49.34 14.75
C SER A 198 -20.61 50.06 14.92
N PRO A 199 -20.40 51.28 14.33
CA PRO A 199 -20.81 51.81 13.02
C PRO A 199 -19.64 52.65 12.35
N PRO A 200 -19.77 53.68 11.47
CA PRO A 200 -18.97 53.75 10.22
C PRO A 200 -18.16 55.06 9.96
N ARG A 201 -17.40 55.11 8.84
CA ARG A 201 -16.85 56.28 8.07
C ARG A 201 -15.74 55.80 7.08
N VAL A 202 -15.41 56.40 5.93
CA VAL A 202 -16.04 57.44 5.06
C VAL A 202 -15.37 57.41 3.65
N ASP A 203 -16.14 57.77 2.62
CA ASP A 203 -15.84 58.27 1.25
C ASP A 203 -14.50 58.01 0.51
N GLY A 204 -14.62 57.39 -0.67
CA GLY A 204 -14.32 58.04 -1.97
C GLY A 204 -12.97 57.80 -2.65
N TRP A 205 -12.98 57.59 -3.98
CA TRP A 205 -12.64 58.59 -5.03
C TRP A 205 -12.43 57.90 -6.40
N ASP A 206 -13.09 58.41 -7.44
CA ASP A 206 -12.97 57.96 -8.84
C ASP A 206 -11.65 58.40 -9.51
N SER A 207 -11.23 57.75 -10.60
CA SER A 207 -10.82 58.40 -11.87
C SER A 207 -10.53 57.42 -13.03
N ASP A 208 -10.75 57.92 -14.25
CA ASP A 208 -10.85 57.20 -15.55
C ASP A 208 -9.52 56.83 -16.28
N PRO A 209 -9.57 56.05 -17.38
CA PRO A 209 -8.40 55.46 -18.07
C PRO A 209 -7.89 56.25 -19.29
N ALA A 210 -6.83 55.76 -19.96
CA ALA A 210 -6.37 56.24 -21.27
C ALA A 210 -5.69 55.15 -22.15
N ASP A 211 -6.04 55.14 -23.45
CA ASP A 211 -5.33 54.47 -24.55
C ASP A 211 -3.98 55.15 -24.90
N VAL A 212 -3.16 54.51 -25.75
CA VAL A 212 -2.52 55.09 -26.97
C VAL A 212 -1.67 54.03 -27.73
N ASP A 213 -2.17 53.66 -28.93
CA ASP A 213 -1.54 53.42 -30.25
C ASP A 213 -0.13 52.80 -30.53
N LEU A 214 -0.18 51.81 -31.44
CA LEU A 214 0.54 51.64 -32.73
C LEU A 214 2.09 51.65 -32.84
N TYR A 215 2.63 50.62 -33.51
CA TYR A 215 3.41 50.78 -34.76
C TYR A 215 3.28 49.54 -35.66
N ASP A 216 3.39 49.75 -36.97
CA ASP A 216 3.06 48.83 -38.07
C ASP A 216 4.29 48.59 -38.99
N ARG A 217 4.16 47.76 -40.04
CA ARG A 217 5.07 47.54 -41.22
C ARG A 217 6.23 46.53 -41.06
N ASP A 218 6.66 45.76 -42.07
CA ASP A 218 6.35 45.59 -43.53
C ASP A 218 6.51 44.08 -43.90
N ASP A 219 6.10 43.52 -45.05
CA ASP A 219 4.96 43.69 -45.98
C ASP A 219 5.06 42.65 -47.14
N VAL A 220 3.95 42.22 -47.78
CA VAL A 220 3.85 41.60 -49.15
C VAL A 220 4.57 40.22 -49.40
N ASP A 221 4.12 39.20 -50.18
CA ASP A 221 2.95 39.04 -51.09
C ASP A 221 2.29 37.60 -51.11
N TRP A 222 2.11 36.97 -52.29
CA TRP A 222 0.83 36.36 -52.71
C TRP A 222 0.88 35.33 -53.89
N ASP A 223 -0.34 34.88 -54.29
CA ASP A 223 -0.80 34.17 -55.51
C ASP A 223 -0.64 32.63 -55.65
N GLY A 224 -1.66 31.85 -56.08
CA GLY A 224 -3.07 32.18 -56.29
C GLY A 224 -3.92 31.11 -57.03
N GLN A 225 -5.27 31.16 -56.84
CA GLN A 225 -6.36 30.79 -57.80
C GLN A 225 -6.53 29.29 -58.23
N PHE A 226 -7.70 28.73 -58.64
CA PHE A 226 -9.03 29.27 -59.01
C PHE A 226 -10.20 28.22 -58.88
N SER A 227 -11.43 28.69 -58.61
CA SER A 227 -12.74 28.17 -59.11
C SER A 227 -13.29 26.76 -58.69
N SER A 228 -14.62 26.52 -58.54
CA SER A 228 -15.84 27.37 -58.47
C SER A 228 -17.07 26.53 -58.05
N GLY A 229 -18.14 27.10 -57.43
CA GLY A 229 -19.35 26.27 -57.13
C GLY A 229 -20.51 26.82 -56.25
N ARG A 230 -21.18 27.92 -56.65
CA ARG A 230 -22.56 28.39 -56.29
C ARG A 230 -23.30 27.92 -55.01
N LYS A 231 -23.72 28.91 -54.19
CA LYS A 231 -24.77 28.84 -53.14
C LYS A 231 -26.15 28.34 -53.63
N ARG A 232 -26.86 27.58 -52.79
CA ARG A 232 -28.27 27.80 -52.41
C ARG A 232 -28.49 27.45 -50.92
N ARG A 233 -29.42 28.14 -50.25
CA ARG A 233 -29.84 27.90 -48.84
C ARG A 233 -31.11 27.04 -48.82
N SER A 234 -31.20 26.10 -47.88
CA SER A 234 -32.33 25.93 -46.93
C SER A 234 -32.35 24.52 -46.32
N GLY A 235 -32.64 24.41 -45.03
CA GLY A 235 -32.89 23.12 -44.36
C GLY A 235 -32.10 23.01 -43.07
N ARG A 236 -32.80 23.04 -41.93
CA ARG A 236 -32.29 22.44 -40.69
C ARG A 236 -32.28 20.93 -40.91
N ASP A 237 -31.20 20.27 -40.49
CA ASP A 237 -31.23 18.98 -39.80
C ASP A 237 -29.80 18.72 -39.27
N PHE A 238 -29.62 18.82 -37.95
CA PHE A 238 -28.34 18.57 -37.29
C PHE A 238 -28.19 17.06 -37.06
N LEU A 239 -27.62 16.36 -38.04
CA LEU A 239 -27.14 15.00 -37.85
C LEU A 239 -25.79 15.05 -37.12
N PHE A 240 -25.78 14.91 -35.80
CA PHE A 240 -24.55 14.78 -35.04
C PHE A 240 -23.99 13.35 -35.18
N SER A 241 -22.76 13.23 -35.66
CA SER A 241 -22.03 11.97 -35.76
C SER A 241 -21.59 11.51 -34.37
N ALA A 242 -21.92 10.28 -33.98
CA ALA A 242 -21.80 9.79 -32.60
C ALA A 242 -20.39 9.31 -32.18
N ASP A 243 -19.32 9.71 -32.90
CA ASP A 243 -17.99 9.07 -32.84
C ASP A 243 -16.86 9.97 -32.28
N SER A 244 -17.17 10.94 -31.40
CA SER A 244 -16.15 11.82 -30.79
C SER A 244 -16.09 11.80 -29.26
N PHE A 245 -16.76 10.87 -28.59
CA PHE A 245 -16.74 10.72 -27.13
C PHE A 245 -15.71 9.69 -26.62
N SER A 246 -14.51 9.72 -27.19
CA SER A 246 -13.32 9.06 -26.62
C SER A 246 -13.00 9.73 -25.27
N ARG A 247 -13.56 9.18 -24.18
CA ARG A 247 -13.41 9.70 -22.82
C ARG A 247 -11.91 9.84 -22.50
N ARG A 248 -11.47 11.05 -22.14
CA ARG A 248 -10.13 11.25 -21.57
C ARG A 248 -10.04 10.39 -20.31
N HIS A 249 -8.98 9.59 -20.16
CA HIS A 249 -8.68 8.92 -18.89
C HIS A 249 -8.63 9.98 -17.78
N ARG A 250 -9.54 9.85 -16.79
CA ARG A 250 -9.35 10.52 -15.50
C ARG A 250 -8.05 9.98 -14.93
N LYS A 251 -7.08 10.86 -14.67
CA LYS A 251 -5.89 10.48 -13.90
C LYS A 251 -6.37 10.00 -12.53
N SER A 252 -5.79 8.90 -12.04
CA SER A 252 -5.94 8.52 -10.64
C SER A 252 -5.49 9.70 -9.76
N ARG A 253 -6.36 10.16 -8.86
CA ARG A 253 -5.99 11.11 -7.81
C ARG A 253 -5.21 10.31 -6.77
N MET A 254 -3.97 10.69 -6.50
CA MET A 254 -3.25 10.17 -5.34
C MET A 254 -4.00 10.63 -4.08
N GLU A 255 -4.37 9.70 -3.21
CA GLU A 255 -4.92 10.01 -1.88
C GLU A 255 -3.91 10.85 -1.09
N THR A 256 -4.35 11.76 -0.21
CA THR A 256 -3.44 12.45 0.71
C THR A 256 -3.02 11.53 1.86
N GLU A 257 -1.96 11.89 2.59
CA GLU A 257 -1.61 11.16 3.81
C GLU A 257 -2.70 11.28 4.89
N GLU A 258 -3.38 12.42 4.96
CA GLU A 258 -4.52 12.62 5.86
C GLU A 258 -5.69 11.69 5.51
N GLU A 259 -6.01 11.51 4.22
CA GLU A 259 -7.04 10.59 3.73
C GLU A 259 -6.69 9.13 4.10
N ILE A 260 -5.43 8.71 3.92
CA ILE A 260 -4.95 7.38 4.33
C ILE A 260 -5.05 7.20 5.85
N ASN A 261 -4.59 8.18 6.63
CA ASN A 261 -4.62 8.11 8.10
C ASN A 261 -6.06 8.13 8.64
N GLN A 262 -6.99 8.85 8.00
CA GLN A 262 -8.42 8.79 8.29
C GLN A 262 -9.01 7.43 7.97
N ARG A 263 -8.68 6.84 6.82
CA ARG A 263 -9.08 5.46 6.45
C ARG A 263 -8.61 4.47 7.50
N MET A 264 -7.35 4.52 7.93
CA MET A 264 -6.84 3.63 8.97
C MET A 264 -7.51 3.83 10.33
N ARG A 265 -7.74 5.09 10.74
CA ARG A 265 -8.49 5.41 11.98
C ARG A 265 -9.93 4.91 11.94
N SER A 266 -10.57 4.85 10.78
CA SER A 266 -11.92 4.28 10.65
C SER A 266 -11.96 2.78 10.96
N VAL A 267 -10.89 2.04 10.69
CA VAL A 267 -10.77 0.61 11.08
C VAL A 267 -10.71 0.48 12.60
N GLU A 268 -9.90 1.30 13.27
CA GLU A 268 -9.86 1.35 14.74
C GLU A 268 -11.21 1.71 15.35
N LEU A 269 -11.91 2.70 14.75
CA LEU A 269 -13.22 3.15 15.20
C LEU A 269 -14.27 2.04 15.08
N ALA A 270 -14.30 1.31 13.95
CA ALA A 270 -15.20 0.18 13.74
C ALA A 270 -14.96 -0.94 14.77
N VAL A 271 -13.70 -1.21 15.14
CA VAL A 271 -13.37 -2.17 16.21
C VAL A 271 -13.86 -1.68 17.57
N LYS A 272 -13.71 -0.38 17.88
CA LYS A 272 -14.23 0.26 19.11
C LYS A 272 -15.76 0.23 19.21
N GLU A 273 -16.46 0.48 18.10
CA GLU A 273 -17.92 0.36 18.01
C GLU A 273 -18.37 -1.10 18.19
N ALA A 274 -17.70 -2.05 17.53
CA ALA A 274 -18.00 -3.47 17.66
C ALA A 274 -17.66 -4.05 19.05
N LEU A 275 -16.70 -3.47 19.77
CA LEU A 275 -16.43 -3.78 21.19
C LEU A 275 -17.57 -3.26 22.07
N SER A 276 -17.94 -1.99 21.89
CA SER A 276 -19.02 -1.33 22.63
C SER A 276 -20.37 -2.04 22.44
N ALA A 277 -20.66 -2.50 21.22
CA ALA A 277 -21.88 -3.26 20.91
C ALA A 277 -21.94 -4.64 21.59
N ARG A 278 -20.80 -5.25 21.91
CA ARG A 278 -20.71 -6.50 22.69
C ARG A 278 -20.84 -6.27 24.21
N GLY A 279 -20.64 -5.04 24.67
CA GLY A 279 -20.63 -4.68 26.09
C GLY A 279 -19.30 -5.02 26.79
N ASP A 280 -18.28 -5.38 26.02
CA ASP A 280 -16.93 -5.65 26.52
C ASP A 280 -16.20 -4.32 26.81
N LYS A 281 -15.34 -4.31 27.83
CA LYS A 281 -14.55 -3.13 28.21
C LYS A 281 -13.14 -3.09 27.63
N GLN A 282 -12.62 -4.23 27.20
CA GLN A 282 -11.25 -4.37 26.72
C GLN A 282 -11.24 -5.29 25.51
N PHE A 283 -10.60 -4.86 24.43
CA PHE A 283 -10.46 -5.64 23.22
C PHE A 283 -9.50 -6.81 23.43
N THR A 284 -9.90 -7.98 22.96
CA THR A 284 -9.01 -9.13 22.81
C THR A 284 -9.08 -9.60 21.37
N ASP A 285 -7.95 -9.53 20.69
CA ASP A 285 -7.78 -9.89 19.30
C ASP A 285 -8.04 -11.40 19.12
N GLN A 286 -8.96 -11.73 18.22
CA GLN A 286 -9.32 -13.12 17.93
C GLN A 286 -8.47 -13.71 16.78
N GLU A 287 -7.83 -12.86 15.98
CA GLU A 287 -6.92 -13.25 14.90
C GLU A 287 -5.52 -13.50 15.45
N PHE A 288 -5.10 -12.73 16.45
CA PHE A 288 -3.81 -12.85 17.14
C PHE A 288 -3.99 -13.00 18.66
N PRO A 289 -4.58 -14.12 19.13
CA PRO A 289 -4.99 -14.28 20.53
C PRO A 289 -3.79 -14.42 21.48
N PRO A 290 -3.93 -14.06 22.77
CA PRO A 290 -2.87 -14.13 23.77
C PRO A 290 -2.61 -15.58 24.23
N ASN A 291 -2.08 -16.42 23.34
CA ASN A 291 -1.67 -17.80 23.59
C ASN A 291 -0.61 -18.26 22.57
N ASP A 292 -0.14 -19.49 22.77
CA ASP A 292 0.86 -20.22 21.97
C ASP A 292 0.72 -20.08 20.45
N ARG A 293 -0.51 -19.99 19.91
CA ARG A 293 -0.75 -19.86 18.46
C ARG A 293 -0.18 -18.58 17.86
N SER A 294 -0.06 -17.53 18.66
CA SER A 294 0.55 -16.24 18.28
C SER A 294 2.05 -16.22 18.54
N LEU A 295 2.57 -17.15 19.36
CA LEU A 295 3.99 -17.30 19.62
C LEU A 295 4.65 -18.12 18.50
N PHE A 296 4.14 -19.33 18.21
CA PHE A 296 4.77 -20.30 17.30
C PHE A 296 3.75 -21.11 16.49
N VAL A 297 4.22 -21.63 15.35
CA VAL A 297 3.46 -22.38 14.35
C VAL A 297 3.29 -23.85 14.77
N ASP A 298 4.37 -24.52 15.17
CA ASP A 298 4.33 -25.92 15.59
C ASP A 298 4.31 -26.03 17.13
N THR A 299 3.12 -26.28 17.67
CA THR A 299 2.93 -26.50 19.11
C THR A 299 3.55 -27.82 19.61
N GLN A 300 3.98 -28.73 18.73
CA GLN A 300 4.65 -29.98 19.12
C GLN A 300 6.17 -29.81 19.27
N ASN A 301 6.78 -28.88 18.54
CA ASN A 301 8.21 -28.58 18.59
C ASN A 301 8.50 -27.07 18.73
N PRO A 302 7.96 -26.37 19.74
CA PRO A 302 8.08 -24.92 19.85
C PRO A 302 9.55 -24.48 20.07
N PRO A 303 10.02 -23.37 19.43
CA PRO A 303 11.36 -22.84 19.66
C PRO A 303 11.65 -22.51 21.12
N SER A 304 12.82 -22.92 21.62
CA SER A 304 13.18 -22.80 23.05
C SER A 304 13.25 -21.34 23.56
N LYS A 305 13.50 -20.38 22.67
CA LYS A 305 13.44 -18.94 22.99
C LYS A 305 12.02 -18.44 23.27
N LEU A 306 11.01 -19.05 22.66
CA LEU A 306 9.59 -18.67 22.78
C LEU A 306 8.91 -19.37 23.95
N GLN A 307 9.37 -20.58 24.31
CA GLN A 307 8.94 -21.33 25.52
C GLN A 307 9.22 -20.60 26.84
N VAL A 308 9.93 -19.46 26.81
CA VAL A 308 10.17 -18.60 27.98
C VAL A 308 8.91 -17.87 28.46
N VAL A 309 7.92 -17.69 27.58
CA VAL A 309 6.66 -17.01 27.90
C VAL A 309 5.84 -17.88 28.84
N SER A 310 5.57 -17.38 30.04
CA SER A 310 4.77 -18.09 31.06
C SER A 310 3.33 -17.58 31.13
N GLU A 311 3.10 -16.30 30.82
CA GLU A 311 1.79 -15.66 30.84
C GLU A 311 1.72 -14.48 29.87
N TRP A 312 0.50 -14.02 29.58
CA TRP A 312 0.25 -12.77 28.85
C TRP A 312 -0.38 -11.76 29.81
N MET A 313 0.12 -10.53 29.84
CA MET A 313 -0.33 -9.50 30.78
C MET A 313 -0.72 -8.20 30.06
N ARG A 314 -1.72 -7.48 30.60
CA ARG A 314 -2.04 -6.11 30.19
C ARG A 314 -1.03 -5.11 30.78
N PRO A 315 -0.84 -3.92 30.19
CA PRO A 315 0.06 -2.88 30.70
C PRO A 315 -0.17 -2.51 32.16
N ASP A 316 -1.43 -2.34 32.54
CA ASP A 316 -1.87 -2.03 33.90
C ASP A 316 -1.44 -3.07 34.94
N SER A 317 -1.23 -4.33 34.55
CA SER A 317 -0.73 -5.37 35.46
C SER A 317 0.80 -5.35 35.52
N ILE A 318 1.46 -5.21 34.37
CA ILE A 318 2.94 -5.14 34.25
C ILE A 318 3.50 -3.98 35.07
N VAL A 319 2.88 -2.80 34.99
CA VAL A 319 3.35 -1.60 35.69
C VAL A 319 3.15 -1.70 37.22
N LYS A 320 2.08 -2.38 37.67
CA LYS A 320 1.81 -2.60 39.10
C LYS A 320 2.83 -3.54 39.75
N GLU A 321 3.18 -4.63 39.09
CA GLU A 321 4.20 -5.59 39.57
C GLU A 321 5.59 -4.94 39.68
N ASN A 322 5.91 -4.00 38.78
CA ASN A 322 7.14 -3.21 38.83
C ASN A 322 7.15 -2.10 39.90
N GLY A 323 6.09 -1.97 40.72
CA GLY A 323 6.08 -1.12 41.92
C GLY A 323 6.06 0.38 41.67
N GLY A 324 5.63 0.84 40.49
CA GLY A 324 5.51 2.26 40.17
C GLY A 324 4.13 2.84 40.44
N ASP A 325 4.08 4.04 41.04
CA ASP A 325 2.85 4.88 41.10
C ASP A 325 2.45 5.48 39.73
N SER A 326 3.24 5.21 38.69
CA SER A 326 3.01 5.68 37.31
C SER A 326 1.90 4.88 36.63
N ARG A 327 1.13 5.54 35.76
CA ARG A 327 0.22 4.85 34.84
C ARG A 327 0.97 4.39 33.58
N PRO A 328 0.53 3.31 32.92
CA PRO A 328 0.99 2.99 31.57
C PRO A 328 0.69 4.15 30.61
N CYS A 329 1.54 4.33 29.61
CA CYS A 329 1.35 5.25 28.50
C CYS A 329 1.89 4.65 27.20
N LEU A 330 1.39 5.11 26.06
CA LEU A 330 1.90 4.67 24.76
C LEU A 330 3.31 5.24 24.53
N PHE A 331 3.46 6.55 24.71
CA PHE A 331 4.72 7.29 24.66
C PHE A 331 4.94 8.08 25.96
N SER A 332 6.18 8.12 26.44
CA SER A 332 6.61 8.89 27.60
C SER A 332 7.60 9.97 27.13
N GLY A 333 7.04 11.03 26.52
CA GLY A 333 7.78 12.09 25.84
C GLY A 333 7.95 11.79 24.35
N ALA A 334 8.99 12.36 23.73
CA ALA A 334 9.39 11.96 22.38
C ALA A 334 10.04 10.57 22.43
N ALA A 335 9.66 9.69 21.50
CA ALA A 335 10.26 8.36 21.37
C ALA A 335 11.76 8.49 21.06
N ASN A 336 12.61 7.86 21.89
CA ASN A 336 14.05 7.82 21.68
C ASN A 336 14.47 6.43 21.21
N PRO A 337 15.44 6.29 20.29
CA PRO A 337 16.00 4.98 19.96
C PRO A 337 16.63 4.24 21.15
N SER A 338 16.98 4.92 22.26
CA SER A 338 17.40 4.27 23.52
C SER A 338 16.28 3.55 24.26
N ASP A 339 15.03 3.84 23.89
CA ASP A 339 13.88 3.18 24.49
C ASP A 339 13.79 1.74 23.94
N VAL A 340 14.17 1.49 22.68
CA VAL A 340 14.10 0.17 22.02
C VAL A 340 15.06 -0.84 22.68
N CYS A 341 14.55 -1.67 23.60
CA CYS A 341 15.30 -2.77 24.19
C CYS A 341 14.82 -4.12 23.61
N GLN A 342 15.74 -4.90 23.03
CA GLN A 342 15.44 -6.24 22.52
C GLN A 342 15.21 -7.25 23.66
N GLY A 343 14.20 -8.11 23.49
CA GLY A 343 13.93 -9.24 24.38
C GLY A 343 14.66 -10.52 23.98
N ARG A 344 13.98 -11.67 24.08
CA ARG A 344 14.53 -13.00 23.74
C ARG A 344 14.47 -13.38 22.26
N LEU A 345 13.73 -12.62 21.47
CA LEU A 345 13.42 -12.94 20.09
C LEU A 345 14.62 -12.67 19.15
N GLY A 346 14.72 -13.45 18.07
CA GLY A 346 15.74 -13.30 17.03
C GLY A 346 15.47 -12.18 16.02
N ASP A 347 14.79 -11.11 16.42
CA ASP A 347 14.23 -10.06 15.56
C ASP A 347 15.04 -8.75 15.56
N CYS A 348 16.32 -8.79 15.98
CA CYS A 348 17.21 -7.63 16.04
C CYS A 348 17.23 -6.81 14.73
N TRP A 349 17.05 -7.46 13.58
CA TRP A 349 16.93 -6.81 12.28
C TRP A 349 15.78 -5.80 12.20
N PHE A 350 14.62 -6.13 12.78
CA PHE A 350 13.44 -5.27 12.83
C PHE A 350 13.61 -4.17 13.87
N LEU A 351 14.05 -4.51 15.09
CA LEU A 351 14.25 -3.54 16.16
C LEU A 351 15.31 -2.50 15.82
N SER A 352 16.37 -2.87 15.09
CA SER A 352 17.34 -1.91 14.56
C SER A 352 16.75 -0.98 13.51
N ALA A 353 15.80 -1.45 12.68
CA ALA A 353 15.08 -0.58 11.75
C ALA A 353 14.15 0.41 12.48
N VAL A 354 13.46 -0.06 13.53
CA VAL A 354 12.64 0.79 14.42
C VAL A 354 13.51 1.85 15.15
N ALA A 355 14.71 1.48 15.61
CA ALA A 355 15.68 2.40 16.20
C ALA A 355 16.17 3.45 15.18
N VAL A 356 16.48 3.04 13.94
CA VAL A 356 16.83 3.98 12.85
C VAL A 356 15.67 4.95 12.55
N LEU A 357 14.41 4.49 12.59
CA LEU A 357 13.24 5.33 12.32
C LEU A 357 12.97 6.35 13.44
N THR A 358 13.26 5.99 14.69
CA THR A 358 13.09 6.92 15.82
C THR A 358 14.07 8.10 15.77
N GLU A 359 15.26 7.94 15.17
CA GLU A 359 16.21 9.05 14.95
C GLU A 359 15.65 10.16 14.02
N VAL A 360 14.69 9.83 13.14
CA VAL A 360 14.01 10.81 12.27
C VAL A 360 12.62 11.22 12.77
N SER A 361 12.24 10.80 13.99
CA SER A 361 10.94 11.09 14.62
C SER A 361 9.70 10.59 13.86
N GLN A 362 9.85 9.64 12.92
CA GLN A 362 8.73 9.12 12.11
C GLN A 362 7.96 7.96 12.77
N ILE A 363 8.37 7.48 13.94
CA ILE A 363 7.66 6.36 14.62
C ILE A 363 6.21 6.70 14.98
N SER A 364 5.92 7.97 15.27
CA SER A 364 4.56 8.47 15.53
C SER A 364 3.69 8.54 14.26
N GLU A 365 4.29 8.40 13.07
CA GLU A 365 3.57 8.25 11.81
C GLU A 365 3.24 6.77 11.55
N VAL A 366 4.05 5.84 12.08
CA VAL A 366 3.83 4.38 12.00
C VAL A 366 2.72 3.92 12.96
N ILE A 367 2.68 4.46 14.18
CA ILE A 367 1.58 4.17 15.12
C ILE A 367 0.44 5.17 14.91
N ILE A 368 -0.67 4.70 14.36
CA ILE A 368 -1.84 5.52 14.02
C ILE A 368 -2.63 5.94 15.26
N THR A 369 -2.68 5.07 16.28
CA THR A 369 -3.29 5.37 17.57
C THR A 369 -2.45 6.41 18.32
N PRO A 370 -2.99 7.60 18.64
CA PRO A 370 -2.16 8.71 19.13
C PRO A 370 -1.75 8.58 20.60
N GLU A 371 -2.57 7.93 21.42
CA GLU A 371 -2.44 7.92 22.88
C GLU A 371 -2.83 6.56 23.49
N TYR A 372 -2.50 6.36 24.77
CA TYR A 372 -2.97 5.21 25.55
C TYR A 372 -4.50 5.23 25.68
N ASN A 373 -5.13 4.07 25.57
CA ASN A 373 -6.58 3.93 25.69
C ASN A 373 -6.95 2.73 26.57
N GLU A 374 -8.00 2.87 27.39
CA GLU A 374 -8.40 1.84 28.39
C GLU A 374 -9.06 0.61 27.72
N GLU A 375 -9.55 0.76 26.49
CA GLU A 375 -10.07 -0.30 25.63
C GLU A 375 -8.97 -1.26 25.15
N GLY A 376 -7.70 -0.84 25.20
CA GLY A 376 -6.55 -1.66 24.83
C GLY A 376 -6.46 -1.96 23.34
N ILE A 377 -6.88 -1.04 22.46
CA ILE A 377 -6.87 -1.19 20.99
C ILE A 377 -5.78 -0.30 20.39
N TYR A 378 -4.91 -0.86 19.56
CA TYR A 378 -3.82 -0.13 18.91
C TYR A 378 -3.72 -0.49 17.43
N THR A 379 -3.48 0.52 16.60
CA THR A 379 -3.39 0.43 15.13
C THR A 379 -2.00 0.90 14.70
N VAL A 380 -1.28 0.03 13.99
CA VAL A 380 0.04 0.30 13.42
C VAL A 380 -0.04 0.15 11.90
N ARG A 381 0.58 1.05 11.12
CA ARG A 381 0.64 0.93 9.64
C ARG A 381 1.96 0.35 9.18
N PHE A 382 1.91 -0.55 8.20
CA PHE A 382 3.09 -1.07 7.48
C PHE A 382 2.87 -0.94 5.97
N CYS A 383 3.92 -0.65 5.21
CA CYS A 383 3.89 -0.52 3.76
C CYS A 383 4.26 -1.86 3.09
N ILE A 384 3.27 -2.65 2.71
CA ILE A 384 3.46 -3.97 2.10
C ILE A 384 3.20 -3.87 0.61
N GLN A 385 4.21 -4.23 -0.19
CA GLN A 385 4.17 -4.14 -1.66
C GLN A 385 3.81 -2.72 -2.16
N GLY A 386 4.18 -1.67 -1.40
CA GLY A 386 3.88 -0.28 -1.73
C GLY A 386 2.53 0.25 -1.25
N GLU A 387 1.67 -0.60 -0.71
CA GLU A 387 0.38 -0.22 -0.12
C GLU A 387 0.44 -0.18 1.40
N TRP A 388 -0.17 0.85 2.01
CA TRP A 388 -0.18 0.99 3.46
C TRP A 388 -1.33 0.20 4.10
N VAL A 389 -0.97 -0.84 4.84
CA VAL A 389 -1.88 -1.77 5.53
C VAL A 389 -1.99 -1.40 7.01
N PRO A 390 -3.20 -1.13 7.55
CA PRO A 390 -3.41 -1.02 8.99
C PRO A 390 -3.46 -2.40 9.64
N VAL A 391 -2.73 -2.56 10.74
CA VAL A 391 -2.76 -3.75 11.59
C VAL A 391 -3.29 -3.33 12.96
N VAL A 392 -4.49 -3.79 13.29
CA VAL A 392 -5.11 -3.59 14.61
C VAL A 392 -4.75 -4.77 15.52
N ILE A 393 -4.29 -4.46 16.72
CA ILE A 393 -3.94 -5.41 17.78
C ILE A 393 -4.52 -4.98 19.13
N ASP A 394 -4.58 -5.92 20.09
CA ASP A 394 -4.73 -5.60 21.50
C ASP A 394 -3.37 -5.41 22.23
N ASP A 395 -3.41 -4.96 23.49
CA ASP A 395 -2.23 -4.76 24.36
C ASP A 395 -1.92 -5.91 25.34
N TRP A 396 -2.38 -7.15 25.11
CA TRP A 396 -1.80 -8.30 25.81
C TRP A 396 -0.32 -8.47 25.40
N ILE A 397 0.61 -8.36 26.34
CA ILE A 397 2.05 -8.52 26.12
C ILE A 397 2.52 -9.86 26.70
N PRO A 398 3.31 -10.68 25.98
CA PRO A 398 3.86 -11.93 26.49
C PRO A 398 4.99 -11.66 27.50
N CYS A 399 4.97 -12.36 28.63
CA CYS A 399 5.89 -12.16 29.77
C CYS A 399 6.63 -13.44 30.16
N GLU A 400 7.91 -13.30 30.55
CA GLU A 400 8.66 -14.41 31.18
C GLU A 400 8.15 -14.69 32.60
N SER A 401 7.74 -13.63 33.30
CA SER A 401 7.23 -13.63 34.67
C SER A 401 6.43 -12.33 34.92
N PRO A 402 5.66 -12.23 36.02
CA PRO A 402 4.95 -11.00 36.37
C PRO A 402 5.86 -9.76 36.30
N GLY A 403 5.40 -8.70 35.63
CA GLY A 403 6.15 -7.45 35.45
C GLY A 403 7.28 -7.50 34.41
N LYS A 404 7.61 -8.66 33.82
CA LYS A 404 8.75 -8.82 32.91
C LYS A 404 8.33 -9.36 31.54
N PRO A 405 8.15 -8.49 30.52
CA PRO A 405 7.94 -8.92 29.13
C PRO A 405 9.07 -9.81 28.60
N ALA A 406 8.73 -10.71 27.67
CA ALA A 406 9.68 -11.66 27.07
C ALA A 406 10.36 -11.13 25.79
N PHE A 407 9.69 -10.25 25.06
CA PHE A 407 10.14 -9.70 23.78
C PHE A 407 10.45 -8.19 23.93
N ALA A 408 10.42 -7.40 22.86
CA ALA A 408 10.90 -6.02 22.89
C ALA A 408 10.08 -5.11 23.82
N THR A 409 10.77 -4.20 24.51
CA THR A 409 10.20 -3.29 25.51
C THR A 409 10.83 -1.90 25.44
N SER A 410 10.13 -0.89 25.97
CA SER A 410 10.80 0.36 26.31
C SER A 410 11.76 0.17 27.51
N LYS A 411 12.89 0.88 27.50
CA LYS A 411 13.75 1.13 28.67
C LYS A 411 12.99 1.78 29.83
N LYS A 412 11.88 2.47 29.54
CA LYS A 412 10.92 3.03 30.52
C LYS A 412 9.80 2.01 30.75
N PHE A 413 9.72 1.45 31.96
CA PHE A 413 8.78 0.36 32.30
C PHE A 413 7.28 0.68 32.12
N ASN A 414 6.91 1.96 31.97
CA ASN A 414 5.53 2.40 31.77
C ASN A 414 5.20 2.77 30.31
N GLU A 415 6.12 2.58 29.37
CA GLU A 415 5.98 2.98 27.97
C GLU A 415 5.85 1.76 27.04
N LEU A 416 4.84 1.78 26.17
CA LEU A 416 4.36 0.57 25.47
C LEU A 416 4.70 0.50 23.98
N TRP A 417 5.02 1.62 23.33
CA TRP A 417 5.06 1.70 21.87
C TRP A 417 5.98 0.66 21.21
N VAL A 418 7.11 0.29 21.84
CA VAL A 418 8.04 -0.73 21.35
C VAL A 418 7.37 -2.09 21.22
N SER A 419 6.71 -2.55 22.29
CA SER A 419 6.03 -3.85 22.34
C SER A 419 4.79 -3.87 21.43
N ILE A 420 4.10 -2.73 21.28
CA ILE A 420 2.97 -2.58 20.35
C ILE A 420 3.42 -2.71 18.88
N VAL A 421 4.52 -2.06 18.50
CA VAL A 421 5.06 -2.13 17.12
C VAL A 421 5.58 -3.52 16.78
N GLU A 422 6.34 -4.16 17.68
CA GLU A 422 6.80 -5.54 17.53
C GLU A 422 5.63 -6.52 17.42
N LYS A 423 4.62 -6.40 18.29
CA LYS A 423 3.43 -7.26 18.26
C LYS A 423 2.61 -7.08 16.97
N ALA A 424 2.45 -5.85 16.48
CA ALA A 424 1.72 -5.61 15.24
C ALA A 424 2.46 -6.22 14.03
N TYR A 425 3.79 -6.16 14.03
CA TYR A 425 4.61 -6.81 13.00
C TYR A 425 4.54 -8.35 13.10
N ALA A 426 4.56 -8.90 14.33
CA ALA A 426 4.34 -10.33 14.58
C ALA A 426 2.94 -10.79 14.10
N LYS A 427 1.89 -10.00 14.33
CA LYS A 427 0.53 -10.28 13.80
C LYS A 427 0.52 -10.27 12.27
N LEU A 428 1.13 -9.26 11.64
CA LEU A 428 1.23 -9.18 10.19
C LEU A 428 1.88 -10.45 9.61
N HIS A 429 2.97 -10.89 10.21
CA HIS A 429 3.71 -12.09 9.80
C HIS A 429 3.13 -13.43 10.30
N GLY A 430 2.09 -13.39 11.13
CA GLY A 430 1.31 -14.53 11.62
C GLY A 430 1.75 -15.13 12.97
N SER A 431 2.98 -14.87 13.43
CA SER A 431 3.46 -15.27 14.76
C SER A 431 4.73 -14.50 15.15
N TYR A 432 5.09 -14.50 16.44
CA TYR A 432 6.40 -14.01 16.89
C TYR A 432 7.57 -14.84 16.34
N GLU A 433 7.42 -16.17 16.23
CA GLU A 433 8.38 -17.06 15.56
C GLU A 433 8.72 -16.59 14.14
N ALA A 434 7.73 -16.06 13.40
CA ALA A 434 7.96 -15.58 12.05
C ALA A 434 8.95 -14.39 11.99
N LEU A 435 9.20 -13.68 13.10
CA LEU A 435 10.19 -12.59 13.16
C LEU A 435 11.63 -13.07 13.40
N GLU A 436 11.86 -14.36 13.66
CA GLU A 436 13.23 -14.88 13.85
C GLU A 436 14.02 -14.87 12.52
N GLY A 437 14.93 -13.91 12.40
CA GLY A 437 15.76 -13.71 11.21
C GLY A 437 15.05 -12.95 10.09
N GLY A 438 15.76 -11.96 9.53
CA GLY A 438 15.31 -11.12 8.42
C GLY A 438 16.30 -10.02 8.10
N LEU A 439 15.92 -9.11 7.21
CA LEU A 439 16.79 -8.06 6.67
C LEU A 439 16.38 -6.67 7.17
N VAL A 440 17.34 -5.91 7.70
CA VAL A 440 17.10 -4.54 8.21
C VAL A 440 16.53 -3.64 7.12
N GLN A 441 17.04 -3.75 5.88
CA GLN A 441 16.53 -3.00 4.73
C GLN A 441 15.08 -3.34 4.40
N ASP A 442 14.63 -4.58 4.65
CA ASP A 442 13.24 -4.97 4.42
C ASP A 442 12.31 -4.38 5.49
N ALA A 443 12.70 -4.45 6.76
CA ALA A 443 11.97 -3.78 7.84
C ALA A 443 11.89 -2.25 7.63
N LEU A 444 12.96 -1.62 7.14
CA LEU A 444 12.95 -0.18 6.83
C LEU A 444 11.97 0.16 5.68
N VAL A 445 11.87 -0.69 4.64
CA VAL A 445 10.85 -0.53 3.59
C VAL A 445 9.45 -0.68 4.17
N ASP A 446 9.21 -1.69 5.01
CA ASP A 446 7.88 -1.98 5.57
C ASP A 446 7.44 -0.91 6.58
N LEU A 447 8.37 -0.21 7.22
CA LEU A 447 8.10 0.91 8.13
C LEU A 447 7.93 2.26 7.41
N THR A 448 8.55 2.48 6.24
CA THR A 448 8.61 3.81 5.59
C THR A 448 7.93 3.90 4.22
N GLY A 449 7.69 2.77 3.56
CA GLY A 449 7.33 2.72 2.15
C GLY A 449 8.43 3.22 1.20
N GLY A 450 9.67 3.39 1.67
CA GLY A 450 10.83 3.73 0.86
C GLY A 450 11.32 2.55 0.02
N ALA A 451 12.60 2.59 -0.37
CA ALA A 451 13.26 1.50 -1.08
C ALA A 451 14.54 1.04 -0.37
N GLY A 452 14.76 -0.28 -0.30
CA GLY A 452 15.81 -0.91 0.49
C GLY A 452 17.03 -1.31 -0.34
N GLU A 453 18.22 -1.13 0.23
CA GLU A 453 19.48 -1.58 -0.37
C GLU A 453 20.45 -2.06 0.71
N GLU A 454 21.17 -3.15 0.45
CA GLU A 454 22.30 -3.61 1.27
C GLU A 454 23.60 -3.55 0.47
N ILE A 455 24.55 -2.74 0.96
CA ILE A 455 25.89 -2.63 0.42
C ILE A 455 26.79 -3.59 1.18
N ASP A 456 26.97 -4.78 0.61
CA ASP A 456 27.84 -5.82 1.12
C ASP A 456 29.33 -5.41 0.97
N LEU A 457 30.00 -5.05 2.08
CA LEU A 457 31.33 -4.42 2.03
C LEU A 457 32.44 -5.33 1.49
N ARG A 458 32.27 -6.66 1.49
CA ARG A 458 33.24 -7.62 0.92
C ARG A 458 32.92 -7.98 -0.53
N SER A 459 31.81 -7.51 -1.10
CA SER A 459 31.50 -7.70 -2.53
C SER A 459 32.57 -7.04 -3.41
N ALA A 460 32.80 -7.61 -4.59
CA ALA A 460 33.82 -7.10 -5.52
C ALA A 460 33.56 -5.63 -5.92
N GLN A 461 32.29 -5.26 -6.13
CA GLN A 461 31.91 -3.90 -6.46
C GLN A 461 32.16 -2.93 -5.28
N ALA A 462 31.72 -3.29 -4.06
CA ALA A 462 31.97 -2.44 -2.89
C ALA A 462 33.46 -2.28 -2.59
N GLN A 463 34.30 -3.30 -2.82
CA GLN A 463 35.76 -3.19 -2.68
C GLN A 463 36.37 -2.21 -3.70
N ILE A 464 35.86 -2.14 -4.93
CA ILE A 464 36.27 -1.14 -5.93
C ILE A 464 35.80 0.27 -5.53
N ASP A 465 34.57 0.41 -5.05
CA ASP A 465 34.01 1.69 -4.59
C ASP A 465 34.64 2.18 -3.28
N LEU A 466 35.11 1.28 -2.42
CA LEU A 466 35.95 1.58 -1.25
C LEU A 466 37.34 2.08 -1.67
N ALA A 467 38.04 1.35 -2.54
CA ALA A 467 39.39 1.68 -2.98
C ALA A 467 39.46 3.01 -3.76
N SER A 468 38.43 3.32 -4.55
CA SER A 468 38.29 4.60 -5.25
C SER A 468 37.79 5.75 -4.36
N GLY A 469 37.33 5.45 -3.13
CA GLY A 469 36.70 6.41 -2.22
C GLY A 469 35.26 6.78 -2.57
N ARG A 470 34.71 6.25 -3.67
CA ARG A 470 33.34 6.50 -4.15
C ARG A 470 32.27 6.14 -3.10
N LEU A 471 32.45 5.04 -2.37
CA LEU A 471 31.51 4.63 -1.32
C LEU A 471 31.40 5.68 -0.20
N TRP A 472 32.51 6.33 0.17
CA TRP A 472 32.47 7.40 1.16
C TRP A 472 31.68 8.62 0.66
N SER A 473 31.87 9.00 -0.61
CA SER A 473 31.07 10.06 -1.25
C SER A 473 29.59 9.70 -1.37
N GLN A 474 29.25 8.43 -1.61
CA GLN A 474 27.87 7.94 -1.60
C GLN A 474 27.23 8.06 -0.21
N LEU A 475 27.92 7.65 0.86
CA LEU A 475 27.41 7.80 2.24
C LEU A 475 27.18 9.26 2.63
N LEU A 476 28.09 10.16 2.24
CA LEU A 476 27.89 11.60 2.43
C LEU A 476 26.66 12.11 1.66
N ARG A 477 26.45 11.66 0.41
CA ARG A 477 25.25 11.99 -0.38
C ARG A 477 23.97 11.45 0.27
N PHE A 478 23.95 10.18 0.69
CA PHE A 478 22.79 9.57 1.34
C PHE A 478 22.40 10.34 2.62
N LYS A 479 23.38 10.73 3.44
CA LYS A 479 23.09 11.53 4.64
C LYS A 479 22.65 12.97 4.31
N GLN A 480 23.08 13.55 3.18
CA GLN A 480 22.63 14.86 2.70
C GLN A 480 21.20 14.83 2.15
N GLU A 481 20.80 13.76 1.45
CA GLU A 481 19.43 13.55 0.95
C GLU A 481 18.46 13.10 2.06
N GLY A 482 18.95 12.87 3.29
CA GLY A 482 18.13 12.49 4.45
C GLY A 482 17.79 10.99 4.55
N PHE A 483 18.45 10.14 3.76
CA PHE A 483 18.18 8.70 3.76
C PHE A 483 18.57 8.03 5.07
N LEU A 484 17.84 6.97 5.41
CA LEU A 484 18.06 6.16 6.61
C LEU A 484 19.24 5.21 6.38
N LEU A 485 20.13 5.11 7.35
CA LEU A 485 21.37 4.34 7.26
C LEU A 485 21.54 3.42 8.48
N GLY A 486 21.81 2.16 8.23
CA GLY A 486 22.16 1.14 9.22
C GLY A 486 23.45 0.41 8.84
N ALA A 487 23.96 -0.43 9.74
CA ALA A 487 25.16 -1.22 9.53
C ALA A 487 25.03 -2.61 10.14
N GLY A 488 25.46 -3.65 9.42
CA GLY A 488 25.50 -5.03 9.90
C GLY A 488 26.90 -5.43 10.33
N SER A 489 27.05 -5.98 11.53
CA SER A 489 28.31 -6.63 11.93
C SER A 489 28.46 -8.00 11.26
N PRO A 490 29.68 -8.59 11.20
CA PRO A 490 29.90 -9.91 10.63
C PRO A 490 29.06 -11.01 11.27
N SER A 491 28.78 -12.06 10.49
CA SER A 491 27.99 -13.21 10.91
C SER A 491 28.55 -13.85 12.19
N GLY A 492 27.66 -14.07 13.16
CA GLY A 492 27.96 -14.63 14.46
C GLY A 492 26.67 -14.75 15.28
N SER A 493 26.80 -14.98 16.58
CA SER A 493 25.70 -14.79 17.54
C SER A 493 25.90 -13.48 18.27
N ASP A 494 24.78 -12.83 18.56
CA ASP A 494 24.57 -11.76 19.53
C ASP A 494 25.28 -11.95 20.88
N VAL A 495 25.48 -13.18 21.34
CA VAL A 495 26.26 -13.48 22.57
C VAL A 495 27.77 -13.22 22.37
N HIS A 496 28.26 -13.14 21.14
CA HIS A 496 29.68 -12.92 20.82
C HIS A 496 29.98 -11.42 20.60
N VAL A 497 30.52 -10.80 21.64
CA VAL A 497 31.14 -9.47 21.55
C VAL A 497 32.62 -9.61 21.15
N SER A 498 33.05 -8.88 20.13
CA SER A 498 34.46 -8.79 19.76
C SER A 498 35.30 -8.06 20.83
N SER A 499 36.62 -8.25 20.83
CA SER A 499 37.53 -7.55 21.76
C SER A 499 37.42 -6.02 21.72
N SER A 500 36.97 -5.47 20.59
CA SER A 500 36.80 -4.03 20.37
C SER A 500 35.42 -3.48 20.79
N GLY A 501 34.54 -4.32 21.35
CA GLY A 501 33.20 -3.91 21.81
C GLY A 501 32.07 -4.03 20.78
N ILE A 502 32.33 -4.58 19.59
CA ILE A 502 31.29 -4.77 18.55
C ILE A 502 30.67 -6.17 18.67
N VAL A 503 29.36 -6.23 18.88
CA VAL A 503 28.50 -7.42 18.90
C VAL A 503 28.44 -8.02 17.49
N GLN A 504 28.65 -9.33 17.35
CA GLN A 504 28.57 -10.04 16.07
C GLN A 504 27.12 -10.47 15.77
N GLY A 505 26.78 -10.64 14.49
CA GLY A 505 25.41 -10.98 14.07
C GLY A 505 24.35 -9.95 14.46
N HIS A 506 24.73 -8.67 14.55
CA HIS A 506 23.89 -7.60 15.10
C HIS A 506 23.84 -6.37 14.18
N ALA A 507 22.72 -5.64 14.24
CA ALA A 507 22.45 -4.49 13.38
C ALA A 507 22.50 -3.19 14.18
N TYR A 508 23.23 -2.21 13.66
CA TYR A 508 23.51 -0.91 14.28
C TYR A 508 22.91 0.22 13.44
N SER A 509 22.63 1.37 14.05
CA SER A 509 22.19 2.59 13.33
C SER A 509 23.40 3.46 12.96
N VAL A 510 23.41 4.07 11.77
CA VAL A 510 24.45 5.01 11.33
C VAL A 510 23.90 6.43 11.44
N LEU A 511 24.23 7.12 12.53
CA LEU A 511 23.64 8.42 12.87
C LEU A 511 24.23 9.54 12.02
N GLN A 512 25.55 9.59 11.91
CA GLN A 512 26.27 10.65 11.20
C GLN A 512 27.46 10.09 10.41
N VAL A 513 27.71 10.71 9.27
CA VAL A 513 28.89 10.49 8.42
C VAL A 513 29.53 11.85 8.23
N ARG A 514 30.78 12.05 8.70
CA ARG A 514 31.45 13.35 8.67
C ARG A 514 32.90 13.24 8.26
N GLU A 515 33.34 14.25 7.52
CA GLU A 515 34.75 14.49 7.21
C GLU A 515 35.20 15.80 7.86
N VAL A 516 36.13 15.73 8.81
CA VAL A 516 36.56 16.88 9.62
C VAL A 516 38.07 16.83 9.85
N ASP A 517 38.77 17.91 9.51
CA ASP A 517 40.24 18.05 9.67
C ASP A 517 41.05 16.89 9.06
N GLY A 518 40.55 16.29 7.97
CA GLY A 518 41.16 15.15 7.28
C GLY A 518 40.77 13.77 7.84
N HIS A 519 40.02 13.72 8.94
CA HIS A 519 39.48 12.48 9.49
C HIS A 519 38.10 12.17 8.90
N ARG A 520 37.92 10.94 8.43
CA ARG A 520 36.64 10.38 7.98
C ARG A 520 36.08 9.53 9.11
N LEU A 521 34.97 9.99 9.69
CA LEU A 521 34.41 9.48 10.94
C LEU A 521 32.92 9.16 10.76
N VAL A 522 32.50 8.04 11.35
CA VAL A 522 31.10 7.63 11.42
C VAL A 522 30.65 7.55 12.87
N GLN A 523 29.43 8.03 13.13
CA GLN A 523 28.77 7.89 14.42
C GLN A 523 27.78 6.73 14.33
N ILE A 524 27.96 5.73 15.18
CA ILE A 524 27.22 4.48 15.18
C ILE A 524 26.46 4.36 16.51
N ARG A 525 25.28 3.73 16.48
CA ARG A 525 24.50 3.43 17.68
C ARG A 525 24.18 1.94 17.79
N ASN A 526 24.50 1.37 18.94
CA ASN A 526 24.06 0.06 19.40
C ASN A 526 22.61 0.17 19.94
N PRO A 527 21.61 -0.49 19.33
CA PRO A 527 20.23 -0.48 19.81
C PRO A 527 20.09 -0.93 21.26
N TRP A 528 20.93 -1.86 21.73
CA TRP A 528 20.85 -2.37 23.10
C TRP A 528 21.15 -1.34 24.20
N ALA A 529 21.70 -0.17 23.86
CA ALA A 529 21.92 0.97 24.76
C ALA A 529 22.48 0.58 26.15
N ASN A 530 23.44 -0.36 26.15
CA ASN A 530 24.07 -0.97 27.32
C ASN A 530 25.59 -0.68 27.33
N GLU A 531 26.30 -1.20 28.33
CA GLU A 531 27.75 -0.98 28.52
C GLU A 531 28.64 -1.59 27.41
N VAL A 532 28.06 -2.25 26.39
CA VAL A 532 28.79 -2.85 25.26
C VAL A 532 28.94 -1.84 24.13
N GLU A 533 29.97 -0.99 24.28
CA GLU A 533 30.33 0.08 23.34
C GLU A 533 31.74 -0.12 22.75
N TRP A 534 31.99 0.54 21.61
CA TRP A 534 33.32 0.57 20.97
C TRP A 534 34.38 1.14 21.91
N ASN A 535 35.49 0.41 22.08
CA ASN A 535 36.59 0.79 22.99
C ASN A 535 37.90 1.20 22.28
N GLY A 536 37.87 1.33 20.95
CA GLY A 536 39.02 1.72 20.12
C GLY A 536 39.14 3.23 19.88
N PRO A 537 39.91 3.66 18.86
CA PRO A 537 40.05 5.06 18.47
C PRO A 537 38.70 5.75 18.23
N TRP A 538 38.55 6.98 18.73
CA TRP A 538 37.32 7.80 18.72
C TRP A 538 36.16 7.32 19.62
N SER A 539 36.34 6.26 20.43
CA SER A 539 35.45 5.95 21.55
C SER A 539 35.34 7.11 22.56
N ASP A 540 34.34 7.12 23.43
CA ASP A 540 34.11 8.22 24.40
C ASP A 540 35.29 8.47 25.37
N SER A 541 36.14 7.46 25.59
CA SER A 541 37.36 7.56 26.42
C SER A 541 38.68 7.73 25.63
N SER A 542 38.60 7.80 24.29
CA SER A 542 39.75 7.85 23.38
C SER A 542 40.60 9.13 23.53
N PRO A 543 41.95 9.03 23.63
CA PRO A 543 42.84 10.19 23.69
C PRO A 543 42.91 11.01 22.39
N GLU A 544 42.41 10.50 21.26
CA GLU A 544 42.31 11.18 19.97
C GLU A 544 41.36 12.41 20.01
N TRP A 545 40.48 12.49 21.01
CA TRP A 545 39.55 13.59 21.19
C TRP A 545 40.18 14.89 21.71
N SER A 546 40.58 15.78 20.79
CA SER A 546 40.85 17.19 21.11
C SER A 546 39.57 18.02 21.29
N ASP A 547 39.61 19.07 22.11
CA ASP A 547 38.47 19.99 22.33
C ASP A 547 37.92 20.58 21.02
N ARG A 548 38.81 20.82 20.05
CA ARG A 548 38.46 21.26 18.69
C ARG A 548 37.58 20.24 17.96
N MET A 549 37.93 18.95 18.04
CA MET A 549 37.15 17.87 17.43
C MET A 549 35.83 17.66 18.18
N LYS A 550 35.84 17.67 19.52
CA LYS A 550 34.61 17.59 20.34
C LYS A 550 33.61 18.67 19.94
N HIS A 551 34.06 19.93 19.83
CA HIS A 551 33.22 21.04 19.42
C HIS A 551 32.69 20.91 17.97
N LYS A 552 33.55 20.55 17.01
CA LYS A 552 33.15 20.42 15.59
C LYS A 552 32.17 19.29 15.31
N LEU A 553 32.32 18.16 16.01
CA LEU A 553 31.43 17.00 15.90
C LEU A 553 30.21 17.10 16.83
N LYS A 554 30.16 18.14 17.67
CA LYS A 554 29.19 18.29 18.78
C LYS A 554 29.15 17.04 19.67
N HIS A 555 30.31 16.41 19.88
CA HIS A 555 30.40 15.21 20.70
C HIS A 555 30.15 15.58 22.17
N VAL A 556 29.03 15.07 22.68
CA VAL A 556 28.72 14.97 24.09
C VAL A 556 29.10 13.55 24.51
N PRO A 557 29.94 13.33 25.53
CA PRO A 557 30.17 12.00 26.07
C PRO A 557 28.86 11.49 26.66
N GLN A 558 28.30 10.41 26.09
CA GLN A 558 27.00 9.84 26.46
C GLN A 558 27.20 8.40 26.94
N SER A 559 27.84 8.26 28.09
CA SER A 559 28.02 6.95 28.73
C SER A 559 26.67 6.26 28.91
N ASN A 560 26.53 5.08 28.31
CA ASN A 560 25.37 4.17 28.42
C ASN A 560 24.16 4.52 27.53
N GLU A 561 24.38 5.17 26.38
CA GLU A 561 23.37 5.30 25.30
C GLU A 561 23.67 4.43 24.07
N GLY A 562 24.80 3.72 24.05
CA GLY A 562 25.21 2.87 22.92
C GLY A 562 25.76 3.64 21.73
N ILE A 563 25.95 4.96 21.85
CA ILE A 563 26.37 5.86 20.75
C ILE A 563 27.87 6.10 20.84
N PHE A 564 28.60 5.79 19.76
CA PHE A 564 30.04 6.02 19.69
C PHE A 564 30.48 6.52 18.31
N TRP A 565 31.64 7.16 18.25
CA TRP A 565 32.31 7.47 16.99
C TRP A 565 33.41 6.43 16.72
N MET A 566 33.68 6.19 15.43
CA MET A 566 34.83 5.40 14.98
C MET A 566 35.35 5.94 13.64
N SER A 567 36.58 5.54 13.28
CA SER A 567 37.11 5.89 11.96
C SER A 567 36.45 5.09 10.86
N TRP A 568 36.40 5.65 9.65
CA TRP A 568 35.92 4.95 8.46
C TRP A 568 36.77 3.70 8.14
N GLN A 569 38.05 3.69 8.54
CA GLN A 569 38.92 2.53 8.42
C GLN A 569 38.52 1.41 9.39
N ASP A 570 38.27 1.75 10.67
CA ASP A 570 37.82 0.77 11.67
C ASP A 570 36.46 0.19 11.31
N PHE A 571 35.55 1.02 10.78
CA PHE A 571 34.25 0.57 10.28
C PHE A 571 34.39 -0.52 9.20
N GLN A 572 35.28 -0.36 8.21
CA GLN A 572 35.55 -1.37 7.16
C GLN A 572 36.16 -2.67 7.69
N ILE A 573 36.81 -2.63 8.85
CA ILE A 573 37.37 -3.81 9.52
C ILE A 573 36.27 -4.53 10.29
N HIS A 574 35.47 -3.79 11.07
CA HIS A 574 34.55 -4.34 12.06
C HIS A 574 33.11 -4.58 11.58
N PHE A 575 32.69 -3.98 10.45
CA PHE A 575 31.36 -4.17 9.86
C PHE A 575 31.41 -4.95 8.55
N ARG A 576 30.28 -5.58 8.21
CA ARG A 576 30.10 -6.47 7.05
C ARG A 576 29.26 -5.85 5.95
N SER A 577 28.22 -5.10 6.33
CA SER A 577 27.19 -4.56 5.44
C SER A 577 26.78 -3.15 5.86
N ILE A 578 26.32 -2.34 4.91
CA ILE A 578 25.61 -1.09 5.17
C ILE A 578 24.20 -1.21 4.62
N TYR A 579 23.21 -0.93 5.44
CA TYR A 579 21.81 -0.90 5.05
C TYR A 579 21.42 0.54 4.71
N VAL A 580 20.74 0.74 3.59
CA VAL A 580 20.25 2.05 3.14
C VAL A 580 18.76 1.92 2.88
N CYS A 581 17.94 2.81 3.44
CA CYS A 581 16.57 2.99 3.01
C CYS A 581 16.37 4.39 2.45
N ARG A 582 16.04 4.43 1.16
CA ARG A 582 15.83 5.65 0.38
C ARG A 582 14.35 6.02 0.47
N VAL A 583 14.02 6.91 1.40
CA VAL A 583 12.66 7.46 1.53
C VAL A 583 12.52 8.61 0.54
N TYR A 584 11.62 8.45 -0.43
CA TYR A 584 11.33 9.46 -1.46
C TYR A 584 9.96 10.10 -1.20
N PRO A 585 9.78 11.41 -1.50
CA PRO A 585 8.46 12.03 -1.53
C PRO A 585 7.50 11.28 -2.45
N ARG A 586 6.22 11.22 -2.07
CA ARG A 586 5.23 10.38 -2.77
C ARG A 586 5.02 10.80 -4.23
N GLU A 587 5.20 12.09 -4.53
CA GLU A 587 5.08 12.67 -5.87
C GLU A 587 6.16 12.16 -6.83
N MET A 588 7.27 11.65 -6.29
CA MET A 588 8.36 11.06 -7.07
C MET A 588 8.15 9.57 -7.36
N ARG A 589 7.17 8.92 -6.70
CA ARG A 589 6.93 7.47 -6.79
C ARG A 589 5.85 7.16 -7.82
N HIS A 590 6.22 6.40 -8.85
CA HIS A 590 5.30 5.84 -9.82
C HIS A 590 5.33 4.32 -9.71
N SER A 591 4.27 3.70 -9.18
CA SER A 591 4.19 2.24 -8.99
C SER A 591 3.10 1.62 -9.86
N VAL A 592 3.36 0.40 -10.35
CA VAL A 592 2.40 -0.43 -11.07
C VAL A 592 2.47 -1.87 -10.55
N HIS A 593 1.30 -2.49 -10.36
CA HIS A 593 1.19 -3.88 -9.96
C HIS A 593 1.20 -4.78 -11.20
N GLY A 594 1.83 -5.95 -11.08
CA GLY A 594 1.85 -6.99 -12.11
C GLY A 594 1.85 -8.38 -11.50
N GLN A 595 1.81 -9.39 -12.36
CA GLN A 595 1.87 -10.79 -11.93
C GLN A 595 2.55 -11.63 -13.02
N TRP A 596 3.45 -12.52 -12.61
CA TRP A 596 3.85 -13.67 -13.42
C TRP A 596 2.85 -14.79 -13.14
N ARG A 597 2.08 -15.19 -14.15
CA ARG A 597 1.04 -16.23 -14.06
C ARG A 597 0.78 -16.88 -15.41
N ASN A 598 0.65 -18.20 -15.45
CA ASN A 598 0.45 -19.02 -16.64
C ASN A 598 1.41 -18.60 -17.78
N TYR A 599 0.88 -18.11 -18.89
CA TYR A 599 1.66 -17.67 -20.06
C TYR A 599 2.55 -16.45 -19.79
N SER A 600 2.31 -15.66 -18.74
CA SER A 600 3.12 -14.49 -18.40
C SER A 600 4.30 -14.81 -17.47
N ALA A 601 4.41 -16.04 -16.96
CA ALA A 601 5.60 -16.52 -16.25
C ALA A 601 6.67 -16.98 -17.26
N GLY A 602 7.21 -16.02 -18.03
CA GLY A 602 8.04 -16.29 -19.21
C GLY A 602 9.49 -16.67 -18.92
N GLY A 603 9.97 -16.45 -17.69
CA GLY A 603 11.36 -16.68 -17.27
C GLY A 603 12.36 -15.68 -17.85
N CYS A 604 13.65 -15.91 -17.61
CA CYS A 604 14.72 -15.00 -18.02
C CYS A 604 14.98 -14.99 -19.54
N GLN A 605 15.86 -14.08 -19.97
CA GLN A 605 16.28 -13.86 -21.37
C GLN A 605 16.82 -15.11 -22.10
N ASP A 606 17.21 -16.16 -21.38
CA ASP A 606 17.72 -17.40 -21.97
C ASP A 606 16.60 -18.32 -22.51
N TYR A 607 15.34 -18.03 -22.15
CA TYR A 607 14.16 -18.79 -22.58
C TYR A 607 13.41 -18.11 -23.72
N SER A 608 12.88 -18.90 -24.67
CA SER A 608 12.08 -18.39 -25.79
C SER A 608 10.79 -17.71 -25.34
N SER A 609 10.26 -18.08 -24.17
CA SER A 609 9.08 -17.50 -23.50
C SER A 609 9.34 -16.12 -22.88
N TRP A 610 10.58 -15.61 -22.82
CA TRP A 610 10.92 -14.33 -22.18
C TRP A 610 10.03 -13.14 -22.62
N HIS A 611 9.71 -13.07 -23.91
CA HIS A 611 8.87 -12.01 -24.49
C HIS A 611 7.41 -12.01 -23.96
N GLN A 612 6.98 -13.11 -23.32
CA GLN A 612 5.63 -13.29 -22.80
C GLN A 612 5.44 -12.67 -21.42
N ASN A 613 6.54 -12.38 -20.68
CA ASN A 613 6.50 -11.66 -19.42
C ASN A 613 5.73 -10.32 -19.55
N PRO A 614 5.16 -9.80 -18.45
CA PRO A 614 4.60 -8.45 -18.43
C PRO A 614 5.65 -7.42 -18.86
N GLN A 615 5.22 -6.38 -19.58
CA GLN A 615 6.11 -5.33 -20.04
C GLN A 615 5.47 -3.97 -19.73
N PHE A 616 6.29 -2.99 -19.36
CA PHE A 616 5.83 -1.68 -18.93
C PHE A 616 6.55 -0.57 -19.70
N ARG A 617 5.81 0.41 -20.20
CA ARG A 617 6.35 1.61 -20.84
C ARG A 617 6.70 2.65 -19.78
N LEU A 618 7.95 3.11 -19.80
CA LEU A 618 8.43 4.26 -19.02
C LEU A 618 8.70 5.42 -19.97
N ARG A 619 8.03 6.56 -19.77
CA ARG A 619 8.15 7.73 -20.65
C ARG A 619 8.14 9.04 -19.88
N ALA A 620 9.15 9.89 -20.11
CA ALA A 620 9.17 11.27 -19.62
C ALA A 620 8.14 12.16 -20.34
N THR A 621 7.59 13.14 -19.63
CA THR A 621 6.56 14.07 -20.11
C THR A 621 6.90 15.52 -19.75
N GLY A 622 6.18 16.48 -20.34
CA GLY A 622 6.43 17.90 -20.11
C GLY A 622 7.81 18.36 -20.60
N SER A 623 8.43 19.28 -19.86
CA SER A 623 9.80 19.77 -20.09
C SER A 623 10.85 18.65 -20.05
N ASP A 624 10.64 17.69 -19.15
CA ASP A 624 11.63 16.67 -18.80
C ASP A 624 11.81 15.65 -19.92
N ALA A 625 10.85 15.54 -20.85
CA ALA A 625 10.94 14.72 -22.06
C ALA A 625 12.09 15.10 -23.00
N SER A 626 12.76 16.24 -22.76
CA SER A 626 13.92 16.73 -23.51
C SER A 626 15.26 16.65 -22.76
N LEU A 627 15.24 16.24 -21.49
CA LEU A 627 16.42 16.21 -20.61
C LEU A 627 16.72 14.79 -20.11
N PRO A 628 17.99 14.43 -19.84
CA PRO A 628 18.30 13.17 -19.20
C PRO A 628 17.65 13.09 -17.82
N ILE A 629 16.90 12.02 -17.56
CA ILE A 629 16.19 11.81 -16.28
C ILE A 629 16.95 10.84 -15.39
N HIS A 630 17.10 11.17 -14.11
CA HIS A 630 17.61 10.24 -13.11
C HIS A 630 16.46 9.36 -12.62
N VAL A 631 16.60 8.04 -12.71
CA VAL A 631 15.60 7.08 -12.23
C VAL A 631 16.24 6.07 -11.26
N PHE A 632 15.50 5.77 -10.20
CA PHE A 632 15.77 4.66 -9.32
C PHE A 632 14.57 3.71 -9.41
N ILE A 633 14.79 2.49 -9.90
CA ILE A 633 13.73 1.53 -10.21
C ILE A 633 13.81 0.39 -9.19
N THR A 634 12.69 -0.01 -8.59
CA THR A 634 12.59 -1.23 -7.77
C THR A 634 11.60 -2.22 -8.37
N LEU A 635 11.91 -3.50 -8.22
CA LEU A 635 10.99 -4.61 -8.47
C LEU A 635 10.88 -5.42 -7.17
N THR A 636 9.71 -5.39 -6.57
CA THR A 636 9.39 -6.08 -5.32
C THR A 636 8.51 -7.29 -5.66
N GLN A 637 8.96 -8.52 -5.40
CA GLN A 637 8.09 -9.69 -5.54
C GLN A 637 7.22 -9.85 -4.29
N GLY A 638 5.94 -10.16 -4.49
CA GLY A 638 5.04 -10.53 -3.42
C GLY A 638 5.04 -12.04 -3.20
N VAL A 639 5.15 -12.48 -1.94
CA VAL A 639 4.80 -13.87 -1.61
C VAL A 639 3.29 -14.05 -1.76
N GLY A 640 2.89 -15.12 -2.46
CA GLY A 640 1.50 -15.58 -2.41
C GLY A 640 1.16 -16.07 -1.00
N PHE A 641 -0.08 -15.85 -0.56
CA PHE A 641 -0.58 -16.44 0.68
C PHE A 641 -0.40 -17.97 0.63
N SER A 642 0.14 -18.54 1.71
CA SER A 642 0.31 -20.00 1.79
C SER A 642 -1.04 -20.70 1.67
N ARG A 643 -1.09 -21.78 0.88
CA ARG A 643 -2.29 -22.64 0.73
C ARG A 643 -2.68 -23.37 2.02
N THR A 644 -1.85 -23.31 3.07
CA THR A 644 -2.02 -24.07 4.32
C THR A 644 -2.28 -23.21 5.56
N THR A 645 -1.91 -21.92 5.57
CA THR A 645 -1.99 -21.07 6.78
C THR A 645 -2.25 -19.59 6.42
N PRO A 646 -3.23 -18.91 7.02
CA PRO A 646 -3.43 -17.47 6.85
C PRO A 646 -2.34 -16.64 7.57
N GLY A 647 -1.89 -15.54 6.95
CA GLY A 647 -0.87 -14.61 7.46
C GLY A 647 0.22 -14.28 6.42
N PHE A 648 0.82 -13.08 6.47
CA PHE A 648 1.93 -12.70 5.57
C PHE A 648 3.26 -13.24 6.09
N ARG A 649 3.46 -14.57 6.10
CA ARG A 649 4.71 -15.16 6.62
C ARG A 649 5.96 -14.48 6.06
N ASN A 650 6.91 -14.23 6.97
CA ASN A 650 8.10 -13.45 6.69
C ASN A 650 8.93 -14.06 5.54
N TYR A 651 9.52 -13.19 4.73
CA TYR A 651 10.11 -13.55 3.44
C TYR A 651 11.37 -14.44 3.54
N GLN A 652 11.90 -14.69 4.74
CA GLN A 652 13.14 -15.47 4.95
C GLN A 652 13.05 -16.54 6.04
N SER A 653 12.12 -16.44 6.99
CA SER A 653 12.06 -17.34 8.15
C SER A 653 11.23 -18.60 7.90
N SER A 654 10.24 -18.56 6.99
CA SER A 654 9.46 -19.76 6.67
C SER A 654 10.08 -20.60 5.55
N HIS A 655 10.43 -21.85 5.87
CA HIS A 655 10.81 -22.90 4.91
C HIS A 655 9.78 -23.19 3.79
N ASP A 656 8.59 -22.57 3.85
CA ASP A 656 7.48 -22.70 2.90
C ASP A 656 7.41 -21.58 1.83
N SER A 657 8.07 -20.44 2.02
CA SER A 657 8.01 -19.30 1.09
C SER A 657 9.18 -19.35 0.09
N GLN A 658 8.92 -19.84 -1.12
CA GLN A 658 9.87 -19.78 -2.22
C GLN A 658 9.91 -18.35 -2.80
N LEU A 659 10.82 -17.52 -2.28
CA LEU A 659 11.32 -16.36 -3.03
C LEU A 659 11.96 -16.85 -4.33
N PHE A 660 11.59 -16.25 -5.45
CA PHE A 660 12.20 -16.54 -6.74
C PHE A 660 13.45 -15.69 -6.97
N TYR A 661 14.36 -16.15 -7.82
CA TYR A 661 15.42 -15.28 -8.33
C TYR A 661 14.80 -14.31 -9.34
N ILE A 662 14.65 -13.05 -8.96
CA ILE A 662 14.02 -12.02 -9.80
C ILE A 662 15.06 -11.10 -10.44
N GLY A 663 14.72 -10.60 -11.63
CA GLY A 663 15.54 -9.68 -12.42
C GLY A 663 14.68 -8.74 -13.26
N MET A 664 15.27 -7.63 -13.71
CA MET A 664 14.62 -6.75 -14.70
C MET A 664 15.59 -6.28 -15.79
N ARG A 665 15.03 -5.95 -16.96
CA ARG A 665 15.73 -5.40 -18.12
C ARG A 665 15.03 -4.13 -18.60
N ILE A 666 15.79 -3.08 -18.87
CA ILE A 666 15.30 -1.81 -19.41
C ILE A 666 15.81 -1.67 -20.84
N LEU A 667 14.88 -1.57 -21.79
CA LEU A 667 15.13 -1.67 -23.23
C LEU A 667 14.68 -0.41 -23.97
N LYS A 668 15.42 -0.05 -25.01
CA LYS A 668 15.09 1.06 -25.92
C LYS A 668 14.26 0.59 -27.11
N THR A 669 13.05 0.10 -26.82
CA THR A 669 12.08 -0.35 -27.84
C THR A 669 11.18 0.79 -28.34
N ARG A 670 11.47 2.05 -27.99
CA ARG A 670 10.62 3.21 -28.28
C ARG A 670 9.19 3.03 -27.72
N GLY A 671 9.07 2.48 -26.51
CA GLY A 671 7.80 2.24 -25.84
C GLY A 671 6.88 1.22 -26.51
N HIS A 672 7.45 0.25 -27.25
CA HIS A 672 6.71 -0.88 -27.84
C HIS A 672 7.10 -2.18 -27.14
N ARG A 673 6.19 -3.15 -27.13
CA ARG A 673 6.44 -4.49 -26.59
C ARG A 673 7.63 -5.16 -27.32
N ALA A 674 8.61 -5.63 -26.55
CA ALA A 674 9.70 -6.48 -27.01
C ALA A 674 9.13 -7.83 -27.43
N ALA A 675 8.91 -8.01 -28.75
CA ALA A 675 8.24 -9.19 -29.31
C ALA A 675 9.19 -10.35 -29.65
N TYR A 676 10.50 -10.14 -29.55
CA TYR A 676 11.53 -11.12 -29.89
C TYR A 676 12.56 -11.25 -28.77
N ASN A 677 13.55 -12.13 -28.96
CA ASN A 677 14.64 -12.33 -28.01
C ASN A 677 15.40 -11.02 -27.74
N ILE A 678 15.78 -10.78 -26.48
CA ILE A 678 16.38 -9.53 -25.97
C ILE A 678 17.56 -9.03 -26.80
N PHE A 679 18.35 -9.95 -27.39
CA PHE A 679 19.52 -9.61 -28.22
C PHE A 679 19.19 -8.81 -29.50
N LEU A 680 17.91 -8.68 -29.85
CA LEU A 680 17.41 -7.84 -30.95
C LEU A 680 17.01 -6.42 -30.49
N HIS A 681 17.20 -6.10 -29.20
CA HIS A 681 16.84 -4.83 -28.58
C HIS A 681 18.05 -4.20 -27.86
N GLU A 682 18.18 -2.88 -27.93
CA GLU A 682 19.21 -2.13 -27.21
C GLU A 682 18.85 -2.11 -25.72
N SER A 683 19.60 -2.87 -24.91
CA SER A 683 19.49 -2.88 -23.45
C SER A 683 20.25 -1.71 -22.86
N VAL A 684 19.56 -0.80 -22.17
CA VAL A 684 20.16 0.38 -21.53
C VAL A 684 20.45 0.18 -20.04
N GLY A 685 19.88 -0.86 -19.43
CA GLY A 685 20.20 -1.24 -18.06
C GLY A 685 19.36 -2.42 -17.55
N GLY A 686 19.52 -2.74 -16.27
CA GLY A 686 18.84 -3.85 -15.61
C GLY A 686 19.55 -4.27 -14.33
N THR A 687 19.10 -5.37 -13.74
CA THR A 687 19.69 -5.96 -12.53
C THR A 687 20.29 -7.34 -12.83
N ASP A 688 21.17 -7.83 -11.96
CA ASP A 688 21.41 -9.27 -11.91
C ASP A 688 20.19 -10.00 -11.33
N TYR A 689 20.13 -11.32 -11.50
CA TYR A 689 19.09 -12.16 -10.90
C TYR A 689 19.52 -12.56 -9.50
N VAL A 690 18.76 -12.12 -8.49
CA VAL A 690 19.05 -12.43 -7.07
C VAL A 690 17.81 -12.95 -6.38
N ASN A 691 18.02 -13.88 -5.44
CA ASN A 691 16.98 -14.37 -4.56
C ASN A 691 16.78 -13.36 -3.43
N SER A 692 15.90 -12.39 -3.67
CA SER A 692 15.62 -11.26 -2.78
C SER A 692 14.17 -10.83 -2.94
N ARG A 693 13.57 -10.32 -1.87
CA ARG A 693 12.23 -9.72 -1.89
C ARG A 693 12.14 -8.51 -2.83
N GLU A 694 13.15 -7.65 -2.78
CA GLU A 694 13.28 -6.47 -3.62
C GLU A 694 14.63 -6.47 -4.35
N ILE A 695 14.62 -5.98 -5.58
CA ILE A 695 15.82 -5.65 -6.36
C ILE A 695 15.70 -4.23 -6.89
N SER A 696 16.82 -3.53 -7.00
CA SER A 696 16.84 -2.12 -7.40
C SER A 696 17.92 -1.80 -8.45
N CYS A 697 17.72 -0.71 -9.20
CA CYS A 697 18.65 -0.22 -10.20
C CYS A 697 18.62 1.31 -10.27
N GLU A 698 19.77 1.96 -10.16
CA GLU A 698 19.95 3.42 -10.29
C GLU A 698 20.61 3.74 -11.64
N MET A 699 19.97 4.58 -12.47
CA MET A 699 20.54 5.00 -13.76
C MET A 699 20.06 6.39 -14.20
N VAL A 700 20.76 6.95 -15.18
CA VAL A 700 20.30 8.12 -15.95
C VAL A 700 19.83 7.63 -17.31
N LEU A 701 18.58 7.93 -17.66
CA LEU A 701 18.01 7.65 -18.98
C LEU A 701 18.10 8.90 -19.85
N ASP A 702 18.62 8.73 -21.07
CA ASP A 702 18.61 9.78 -22.09
C ASP A 702 17.17 10.13 -22.55
N PRO A 703 16.96 11.29 -23.19
CA PRO A 703 15.68 11.64 -23.80
C PRO A 703 15.28 10.66 -24.92
N ASP A 704 14.28 9.80 -24.69
CA ASP A 704 13.54 9.10 -25.75
C ASP A 704 12.07 9.55 -25.76
N PRO A 705 11.62 10.35 -26.74
CA PRO A 705 10.24 10.84 -26.82
C PRO A 705 9.17 9.75 -26.91
N LYS A 706 9.55 8.52 -27.27
CA LYS A 706 8.66 7.35 -27.34
C LYS A 706 8.78 6.43 -26.11
N GLY A 707 9.81 6.64 -25.29
CA GLY A 707 10.00 5.96 -24.01
C GLY A 707 10.74 4.61 -24.09
N TYR A 708 11.01 4.07 -22.92
CA TYR A 708 11.68 2.80 -22.68
C TYR A 708 10.66 1.71 -22.36
N THR A 709 11.11 0.45 -22.36
CA THR A 709 10.30 -0.69 -21.90
C THR A 709 11.05 -1.46 -20.83
N ILE A 710 10.40 -1.62 -19.69
CA ILE A 710 10.87 -2.39 -18.54
C ILE A 710 10.21 -3.77 -18.61
N VAL A 711 11.02 -4.82 -18.53
CA VAL A 711 10.56 -6.21 -18.50
C VAL A 711 11.01 -6.85 -17.19
N PRO A 712 10.13 -6.94 -16.17
CA PRO A 712 10.38 -7.70 -14.95
C PRO A 712 10.18 -9.20 -15.19
N THR A 713 11.10 -10.02 -14.68
CA THR A 713 11.17 -11.46 -14.97
C THR A 713 11.67 -12.26 -13.76
N THR A 714 11.11 -13.44 -13.55
CA THR A 714 11.75 -14.49 -12.74
C THR A 714 12.89 -15.16 -13.53
N ILE A 715 13.72 -15.99 -12.88
CA ILE A 715 14.81 -16.68 -13.57
C ILE A 715 14.28 -17.85 -14.42
N HIS A 716 13.32 -18.63 -13.93
CA HIS A 716 12.77 -19.79 -14.60
C HIS A 716 11.32 -19.54 -15.08
N PRO A 717 10.91 -20.06 -16.25
CA PRO A 717 9.51 -20.03 -16.67
C PRO A 717 8.61 -20.85 -15.74
N GLY A 718 7.36 -20.41 -15.58
CA GLY A 718 6.36 -21.07 -14.72
C GLY A 718 6.45 -20.72 -13.23
N GLU A 719 7.41 -19.89 -12.82
CA GLU A 719 7.44 -19.30 -11.47
C GLU A 719 6.35 -18.23 -11.36
N GLU A 720 5.29 -18.49 -10.56
CA GLU A 720 4.14 -17.60 -10.41
C GLU A 720 4.20 -16.76 -9.13
N ALA A 721 4.22 -15.43 -9.27
CA ALA A 721 4.11 -14.49 -8.16
C ALA A 721 3.50 -13.14 -8.60
N PRO A 722 2.75 -12.45 -7.72
CA PRO A 722 2.50 -11.02 -7.87
C PRO A 722 3.81 -10.23 -7.69
N PHE A 723 3.89 -9.05 -8.28
CA PHE A 723 5.00 -8.12 -8.06
C PHE A 723 4.55 -6.67 -8.19
N VAL A 724 5.38 -5.76 -7.68
CA VAL A 724 5.20 -4.31 -7.84
C VAL A 724 6.48 -3.72 -8.42
N LEU A 725 6.32 -3.00 -9.52
CA LEU A 725 7.37 -2.26 -10.19
C LEU A 725 7.21 -0.78 -9.81
N SER A 726 8.21 -0.21 -9.15
CA SER A 726 8.21 1.21 -8.76
C SER A 726 9.35 1.96 -9.43
N VAL A 727 9.07 3.17 -9.91
CA VAL A 727 10.05 4.10 -10.47
C VAL A 727 10.03 5.37 -9.62
N PHE A 728 11.17 5.70 -9.03
CA PHE A 728 11.40 6.89 -8.22
C PHE A 728 12.20 7.91 -9.03
N THR A 729 11.64 9.10 -9.26
CA THR A 729 12.31 10.17 -10.03
C THR A 729 11.74 11.55 -9.69
N LYS A 730 12.55 12.60 -9.88
CA LYS A 730 12.08 14.01 -9.78
C LYS A 730 11.37 14.48 -11.06
N ALA A 731 11.44 13.71 -12.15
CA ALA A 731 10.91 14.06 -13.46
C ALA A 731 9.46 13.59 -13.64
N SER A 732 8.66 14.35 -14.38
CA SER A 732 7.28 13.97 -14.68
C SER A 732 7.21 12.79 -15.66
N ILE A 733 6.95 11.58 -15.17
CA ILE A 733 6.88 10.36 -16.00
C ILE A 733 5.47 9.76 -16.11
N VAL A 734 5.28 8.93 -17.14
CA VAL A 734 4.20 7.96 -17.27
C VAL A 734 4.81 6.55 -17.20
N LEU A 735 4.22 5.72 -16.34
CA LEU A 735 4.51 4.29 -16.20
C LEU A 735 3.20 3.52 -16.40
N GLU A 736 3.15 2.65 -17.41
CA GLU A 736 1.92 1.94 -17.82
C GLU A 736 2.25 0.57 -18.44
N ALA A 737 1.30 -0.37 -18.43
CA ALA A 737 1.47 -1.69 -19.05
C ALA A 737 1.41 -1.64 -20.60
N LEU A 738 2.00 -2.64 -21.27
CA LEU A 738 2.11 -2.78 -22.73
C LEU A 738 1.46 -4.05 -23.30
#